data_AF-A0AAD3S4S4-F1
#
_entry.id   AF-A0AAD3S4S4-F1
#
_cell.length_a   1.000
_cell.length_b   1.000
_cell.length_c   1.000
_cell.angle_alpha   90.00
_cell.angle_beta   90.00
_cell.angle_gamma   90.00
#
_symmetry.space_group_name_H-M   'P 1'
#
loop_
_entity.id
_entity.type
_entity.pdbx_description
1 polymer ?
#
loop_
_entity_poly.entity_id
_entity_poly.type
_entity_poly.pdbx_seq_one_letter_code
_entity_poly.pdbx_strand_id
1 'polypeptide(L)'
;MAYKLIIIFLLLLHNKSLHSTAQTWVKSGYWLTVNEFPVTEIDSSLFTHLFCAFASLNSSTFHLSIPARDEDYFSSFTTTVKLKNPSVLTLLSIGDSRIAPIFFSMLSNSSFRKSFIDSSVKTARRYGFDGIDLCCLDQRNTSSNMKDMGTLFEEWRAAVDSEARINSGMRKLILTIALYYLPENFPVNSIQRSFDWVHIIAFDYYVSLRDKFVHPHAALYDPFSNVSTDYGIREWINKGLSVGKMVLGLPYHGYAWTLMNPKNKMIGAPSSGPAITPDGSMSYNFIKEYVHSYGAVILYNSTYVENYCTIGSFWIGFDDVEAIKTKVSYVKEKGLLGYTVFQVGNDDNWVLSKAAADSIDGKNQPNKSLLLAKIIVPVALVALLLGLTLYFFRRRLHNYMTDASAFRSDSPDLEVFSFADIRAATNDFAPENMLGEGGFGPVYKGKLQNGQEIAVKRLSKTSKQGFEELKTEVTLTVRLQHVNLVKIMGFCIEKGEKMLVYEYLRNKSLDFYIFDNTRQFLLDWEKRVYIIEGIIQGLLYLQEYSRFTIIHRDLKASNILLDDELRPKISDFGLARMFHKSEHEANTDRIVGTYGYVPPEYVKQGLYSTKYDVYSFGVLLLQIISGKRNNCLYGINKNLNLLEYAYDLWKDDRGMEFIDLALDDSSSRFKLMRCLQIALLCVQEKQEDRPSMLQVSTMLTNETEPMMIPKRPAFSIKRDEDASFKLNMSSINDPVITEMGPR
;
A
#
# COMPACT_ATOMS: atom_id res chain seq x y z
N MET A 1 -24.70 -18.91 22.42
CA MET A 1 -23.91 -17.81 23.02
C MET A 1 -23.86 -16.54 22.17
N ALA A 2 -23.86 -16.61 20.84
CA ALA A 2 -23.83 -15.44 19.96
C ALA A 2 -25.02 -14.45 20.14
N TYR A 3 -26.23 -14.95 20.43
CA TYR A 3 -27.42 -14.10 20.61
C TYR A 3 -27.38 -13.25 21.89
N LYS A 4 -26.75 -13.73 22.96
CA LYS A 4 -26.61 -12.98 24.23
C LYS A 4 -25.58 -11.86 24.12
N LEU A 5 -24.55 -12.01 23.28
CA LEU A 5 -23.59 -10.93 23.01
C LEU A 5 -24.21 -9.77 22.21
N ILE A 6 -25.12 -10.06 21.29
CA ILE A 6 -25.79 -9.04 20.46
C ILE A 6 -26.69 -8.14 21.31
N ILE A 7 -27.39 -8.70 22.30
CA ILE A 7 -28.26 -7.93 23.21
C ILE A 7 -27.43 -7.04 24.15
N ILE A 8 -26.29 -7.52 24.65
CA ILE A 8 -25.38 -6.72 25.47
C ILE A 8 -24.76 -5.58 24.64
N PHE A 9 -24.46 -5.84 23.36
CA PHE A 9 -23.95 -4.82 22.44
C PHE A 9 -25.00 -3.74 22.10
N LEU A 10 -26.28 -4.13 21.98
CA LEU A 10 -27.40 -3.20 21.76
C LEU A 10 -27.75 -2.38 23.02
N LEU A 11 -27.61 -2.97 24.21
CA LEU A 11 -27.79 -2.25 25.49
C LEU A 11 -26.65 -1.25 25.77
N LEU A 12 -25.43 -1.52 25.29
CA LEU A 12 -24.31 -0.57 25.35
C LEU A 12 -24.45 0.60 24.37
N LEU A 13 -25.19 0.43 23.27
CA LEU A 13 -25.49 1.49 22.30
C LEU A 13 -26.64 2.41 22.76
N HIS A 14 -27.47 1.97 23.70
CA HIS A 14 -28.66 2.73 24.13
C HIS A 14 -28.40 3.69 25.32
N ASN A 15 -27.20 3.70 25.91
CA ASN A 15 -26.90 4.50 27.10
C ASN A 15 -26.00 5.74 26.86
N LYS A 16 -25.98 6.26 25.63
CA LYS A 16 -25.45 7.62 25.35
C LYS A 16 -26.53 8.51 24.74
N SER A 17 -27.62 8.67 25.47
CA SER A 17 -28.46 9.87 25.40
C SER A 17 -28.40 10.56 26.76
N LEU A 18 -27.32 11.31 26.97
CA LEU A 18 -27.32 12.42 27.93
C LEU A 18 -27.06 13.65 27.09
N HIS A 19 -28.05 14.53 27.02
CA HIS A 19 -27.94 15.88 26.47
C HIS A 19 -26.71 16.57 27.09
N SER A 20 -25.61 16.62 26.35
CA SER A 20 -24.54 17.57 26.61
C SER A 20 -24.97 18.88 25.99
N THR A 21 -25.42 19.83 26.80
CA THR A 21 -25.36 21.25 26.43
C THR A 21 -23.94 21.52 25.93
N ALA A 22 -23.79 21.94 24.66
CA ALA A 22 -22.48 22.20 24.08
C ALA A 22 -21.81 23.33 24.88
N GLN A 23 -20.71 23.03 25.58
CA GLN A 23 -19.89 24.05 26.22
C GLN A 23 -19.33 24.94 25.11
N THR A 24 -19.70 26.22 25.09
CA THR A 24 -19.17 27.20 24.12
C THR A 24 -17.72 27.51 24.50
N TRP A 25 -16.78 27.01 23.70
CA TRP A 25 -15.35 27.20 23.91
C TRP A 25 -14.93 28.66 23.76
N VAL A 26 -14.04 29.13 24.63
CA VAL A 26 -13.36 30.41 24.47
C VAL A 26 -12.15 30.21 23.55
N LYS A 27 -12.27 30.70 22.32
CA LYS A 27 -11.13 30.89 21.40
C LYS A 27 -10.82 32.37 21.36
N SER A 28 -9.71 32.80 21.93
CA SER A 28 -9.41 34.23 21.99
C SER A 28 -7.97 34.60 21.64
N GLY A 29 -7.74 35.90 21.40
CA GLY A 29 -6.44 36.38 20.95
C GLY A 29 -6.22 37.85 21.22
N TYR A 30 -4.99 38.20 21.57
CA TYR A 30 -4.54 39.57 21.76
C TYR A 30 -4.11 40.20 20.45
N TRP A 31 -4.61 41.40 20.17
CA TRP A 31 -4.09 42.31 19.16
C TRP A 31 -3.56 43.56 19.85
N LEU A 32 -2.30 43.90 19.59
CA LEU A 32 -1.63 45.05 20.19
C LEU A 32 -1.45 46.16 19.16
N THR A 33 -1.66 47.41 19.57
CA THR A 33 -1.49 48.57 18.68
C THR A 33 -0.06 48.80 18.19
N VAL A 34 0.93 48.25 18.90
CA VAL A 34 2.36 48.49 18.62
C VAL A 34 2.97 47.57 17.56
N ASN A 35 2.25 46.54 17.06
CA ASN A 35 2.83 45.55 16.16
C ASN A 35 2.73 45.89 14.67
N GLU A 36 2.18 47.04 14.31
CA GLU A 36 1.93 47.45 12.92
C GLU A 36 1.01 46.49 12.11
N PHE A 37 0.50 45.40 12.69
CA PHE A 37 -0.42 44.46 12.06
C PHE A 37 -1.83 45.08 11.91
N PRO A 38 -2.37 45.25 10.69
CA PRO A 38 -3.64 45.94 10.49
C PRO A 38 -4.84 45.20 11.10
N VAL A 39 -5.72 45.93 11.79
CA VAL A 39 -6.96 45.36 12.37
C VAL A 39 -7.85 44.73 11.29
N THR A 40 -7.86 45.30 10.09
CA THR A 40 -8.61 44.81 8.92
C THR A 40 -8.13 43.44 8.43
N GLU A 41 -6.89 43.06 8.72
CA GLU A 41 -6.33 41.78 8.31
C GLU A 41 -6.71 40.64 9.26
N ILE A 42 -7.09 40.95 10.50
CA ILE A 42 -7.50 39.94 11.50
C ILE A 42 -8.57 39.01 10.93
N ASP A 43 -8.33 37.70 10.94
CA ASP A 43 -9.35 36.70 10.62
C ASP A 43 -10.18 36.38 11.88
N SER A 44 -11.15 37.24 12.16
CA SER A 44 -12.00 37.12 13.35
C SER A 44 -12.92 35.90 13.32
N SER A 45 -13.03 35.17 12.19
CA SER A 45 -13.80 33.93 12.10
C SER A 45 -13.19 32.79 12.93
N LEU A 46 -11.88 32.87 13.22
CA LEU A 46 -11.15 31.88 14.00
C LEU A 46 -11.30 32.09 15.52
N PHE A 47 -11.90 33.21 15.93
CA PHE A 47 -11.99 33.62 17.33
C PHE A 47 -13.43 33.87 17.78
N THR A 48 -13.69 33.57 19.04
CA THR A 48 -14.92 33.93 19.75
C THR A 48 -14.79 35.26 20.48
N HIS A 49 -13.58 35.56 20.97
CA HIS A 49 -13.29 36.82 21.66
C HIS A 49 -11.95 37.41 21.19
N LEU A 50 -11.85 38.72 21.04
CA LEU A 50 -10.61 39.41 20.67
C LEU A 50 -10.32 40.54 21.65
N PHE A 51 -9.06 40.63 22.08
CA PHE A 51 -8.59 41.68 23.00
C PHE A 51 -7.91 42.79 22.21
N CYS A 52 -8.36 44.03 22.40
CA CYS A 52 -7.66 45.22 21.94
C CYS A 52 -6.76 45.72 23.06
N ALA A 53 -5.45 45.64 22.86
CA ALA A 53 -4.44 45.85 23.88
C ALA A 53 -3.46 46.99 23.49
N PHE A 54 -2.97 47.82 24.40
CA PHE A 54 -3.39 47.97 25.81
C PHE A 54 -3.83 49.41 26.08
N ALA A 55 -4.92 49.56 26.84
CA ALA A 55 -5.22 50.81 27.52
C ALA A 55 -4.28 51.00 28.71
N SER A 56 -3.85 52.25 28.93
CA SER A 56 -2.97 52.63 30.02
C SER A 56 -3.75 53.26 31.18
N LEU A 57 -3.05 53.63 32.25
CA LEU A 57 -3.60 54.20 33.47
C LEU A 57 -2.94 55.55 33.77
N ASN A 58 -3.74 56.60 33.99
CA ASN A 58 -3.22 57.88 34.44
C ASN A 58 -2.72 57.77 35.89
N SER A 59 -1.47 58.16 36.16
CA SER A 59 -0.84 58.00 37.46
C SER A 59 -1.43 58.85 38.59
N SER A 60 -2.16 59.92 38.26
CA SER A 60 -2.73 60.84 39.24
C SER A 60 -4.21 60.60 39.48
N THR A 61 -4.97 60.27 38.43
CA THR A 61 -6.44 60.10 38.52
C THR A 61 -6.88 58.64 38.56
N PHE A 62 -6.01 57.72 38.14
CA PHE A 62 -6.33 56.30 37.93
C PHE A 62 -7.48 56.08 36.95
N HIS A 63 -7.73 57.03 36.06
CA HIS A 63 -8.61 56.82 34.91
C HIS A 63 -7.86 56.06 33.82
N LEU A 64 -8.58 55.22 33.07
CA LEU A 64 -8.06 54.63 31.85
C LEU A 64 -7.75 55.73 30.85
N SER A 65 -6.58 55.64 30.22
CA SER A 65 -6.14 56.52 29.16
C SER A 65 -5.72 55.70 27.94
N ILE A 66 -6.27 56.04 26.78
CA ILE A 66 -5.81 55.53 25.49
C ILE A 66 -4.89 56.61 24.89
N PRO A 67 -3.66 56.28 24.48
CA PRO A 67 -2.78 57.25 23.83
C PRO A 67 -3.45 57.80 22.56
N ALA A 68 -3.28 59.10 22.28
CA ALA A 68 -3.93 59.74 21.13
C ALA A 68 -3.62 59.05 19.78
N ARG A 69 -2.41 58.48 19.64
CA ARG A 69 -2.00 57.70 18.46
C ARG A 69 -2.77 56.38 18.28
N ASP A 70 -3.35 55.86 19.35
CA ASP A 70 -4.02 54.56 19.41
C ASP A 70 -5.56 54.71 19.36
N GLU A 71 -6.08 55.92 19.55
CA GLU A 71 -7.51 56.23 19.66
C GLU A 71 -8.35 55.71 18.47
N ASP A 72 -7.84 55.86 17.25
CA ASP A 72 -8.51 55.41 16.02
C ASP A 72 -8.63 53.88 15.98
N TYR A 73 -7.62 53.16 16.47
CA TYR A 73 -7.68 51.71 16.57
C TYR A 73 -8.73 51.27 17.57
N PHE A 74 -8.73 51.84 18.79
CA PHE A 74 -9.69 51.45 19.83
C PHE A 74 -11.14 51.78 19.44
N SER A 75 -11.39 52.92 18.78
CA SER A 75 -12.73 53.33 18.35
C SER A 75 -13.29 52.53 17.18
N SER A 76 -12.44 52.06 16.28
CA SER A 76 -12.87 51.27 15.12
C SER A 76 -12.74 49.76 15.32
N PHE A 77 -12.02 49.28 16.34
CA PHE A 77 -11.67 47.87 16.51
C PHE A 77 -12.88 46.94 16.43
N THR A 78 -13.87 47.16 17.29
CA THR A 78 -15.07 46.31 17.38
C THR A 78 -15.83 46.25 16.06
N THR A 79 -16.06 47.41 15.45
CA THR A 79 -16.76 47.50 14.16
C THR A 79 -15.98 46.75 13.07
N THR A 80 -14.66 46.94 13.00
CA THR A 80 -13.79 46.34 11.99
C THR A 80 -13.76 44.82 12.09
N VAL A 81 -13.54 44.25 13.28
CA VAL A 81 -13.46 42.77 13.42
C VAL A 81 -14.82 42.10 13.25
N LYS A 82 -15.92 42.80 13.58
CA LYS A 82 -17.29 42.31 13.36
C LYS A 82 -17.70 42.27 11.88
N LEU A 83 -17.01 42.98 10.98
CA LEU A 83 -17.24 42.86 9.53
C LEU A 83 -17.03 41.43 9.02
N LYS A 84 -16.03 40.71 9.56
CA LYS A 84 -15.71 39.33 9.19
C LYS A 84 -16.42 38.28 10.05
N ASN A 85 -16.68 38.59 11.33
CA ASN A 85 -17.40 37.71 12.25
C ASN A 85 -18.36 38.53 13.11
N PRO A 86 -19.64 38.68 12.72
CA PRO A 86 -20.62 39.46 13.49
C PRO A 86 -20.86 38.95 14.92
N SER A 87 -20.49 37.70 15.22
CA SER A 87 -20.68 37.08 16.53
C SER A 87 -19.48 37.21 17.47
N VAL A 88 -18.34 37.73 16.99
CA VAL A 88 -17.15 37.91 17.83
C VAL A 88 -17.41 38.96 18.91
N LEU A 89 -16.97 38.68 20.13
CA LEU A 89 -17.03 39.64 21.24
C LEU A 89 -15.67 40.31 21.41
N THR A 90 -15.65 41.59 21.71
CA THR A 90 -14.38 42.33 21.86
C THR A 90 -14.18 42.79 23.30
N LEU A 91 -12.95 42.72 23.79
CA LEU A 91 -12.60 43.14 25.14
C LEU A 91 -11.51 44.21 25.10
N LEU A 92 -11.70 45.22 25.92
CA LEU A 92 -10.71 46.26 26.20
C LEU A 92 -9.67 45.70 27.17
N SER A 93 -8.43 45.49 26.74
CA SER A 93 -7.38 45.03 27.66
C SER A 93 -6.60 46.20 28.26
N ILE A 94 -6.48 46.18 29.59
CA ILE A 94 -5.74 47.13 30.40
C ILE A 94 -4.43 46.47 30.78
N GLY A 95 -3.29 47.06 30.41
CA GLY A 95 -1.99 46.40 30.56
C GLY A 95 -0.81 47.22 30.06
N ASP A 96 0.38 46.60 30.18
CA ASP A 96 1.76 47.02 29.82
C ASP A 96 2.69 47.03 31.05
N SER A 97 3.96 46.67 30.84
CA SER A 97 5.08 46.68 31.79
C SER A 97 5.16 47.97 32.65
N ARG A 98 4.70 49.10 32.11
CA ARG A 98 4.75 50.41 32.77
C ARG A 98 3.59 50.68 33.72
N ILE A 99 2.48 49.93 33.61
CA ILE A 99 1.28 50.20 34.44
C ILE A 99 1.36 49.57 35.82
N ALA A 100 2.16 48.51 36.00
CA ALA A 100 2.15 47.74 37.24
C ALA A 100 2.40 48.59 38.50
N PRO A 101 3.39 49.51 38.56
CA PRO A 101 3.59 50.36 39.74
C PRO A 101 2.40 51.28 40.03
N ILE A 102 1.75 51.80 38.98
CA ILE A 102 0.58 52.70 39.09
C ILE A 102 -0.65 51.90 39.55
N PHE A 103 -0.82 50.69 39.03
CA PHE A 103 -1.91 49.81 39.42
C PHE A 103 -1.79 49.43 40.90
N PHE A 104 -0.60 49.05 41.36
CA PHE A 104 -0.39 48.68 42.77
C PHE A 104 -0.56 49.85 43.74
N SER A 105 -0.19 51.08 43.34
CA SER A 105 -0.41 52.26 44.20
C SER A 105 -1.90 52.60 44.36
N MET A 106 -2.72 52.28 43.36
CA MET A 106 -4.18 52.47 43.38
C MET A 106 -4.90 51.51 44.35
N LEU A 107 -4.39 50.29 44.55
CA LEU A 107 -5.09 49.22 45.28
C LEU A 107 -5.45 49.59 46.73
N SER A 108 -4.56 50.28 47.42
CA SER A 108 -4.68 50.55 48.86
C SER A 108 -5.79 51.54 49.24
N ASN A 109 -6.38 52.27 48.27
CA ASN A 109 -7.34 53.33 48.52
C ASN A 109 -8.66 53.08 47.77
N SER A 110 -9.78 52.99 48.50
CA SER A 110 -11.10 52.71 47.92
C SER A 110 -11.57 53.77 46.91
N SER A 111 -11.21 55.04 47.10
CA SER A 111 -11.57 56.10 46.15
C SER A 111 -10.80 55.96 44.84
N PHE A 112 -9.54 55.53 44.90
CA PHE A 112 -8.73 55.29 43.70
C PHE A 112 -9.20 54.03 42.96
N ARG A 113 -9.53 52.95 43.69
CA ARG A 113 -10.20 51.76 43.13
C ARG A 113 -11.50 52.13 42.42
N LYS A 114 -12.32 52.96 43.05
CA LYS A 114 -13.57 53.44 42.44
C LYS A 114 -13.32 54.23 41.16
N SER A 115 -12.37 55.16 41.14
CA SER A 115 -12.01 55.91 39.93
C SER A 115 -11.58 55.00 38.78
N PHE A 116 -10.76 53.99 39.08
CA PHE A 116 -10.33 52.98 38.11
C PHE A 116 -11.52 52.19 37.56
N ILE A 117 -12.36 51.64 38.45
CA ILE A 117 -13.52 50.83 38.07
C ILE A 117 -14.48 51.65 37.20
N ASP A 118 -14.90 52.83 37.66
CA ASP A 118 -15.86 53.67 36.96
C ASP A 118 -15.32 54.10 35.59
N SER A 119 -14.03 54.47 35.53
CA SER A 119 -13.38 54.80 34.26
C SER A 119 -13.28 53.61 33.32
N SER A 120 -12.97 52.41 33.81
CA SER A 120 -12.83 51.21 32.97
C SER A 120 -14.14 50.84 32.29
N VAL A 121 -15.25 50.86 33.04
CA VAL A 121 -16.60 50.58 32.54
C VAL A 121 -17.03 51.64 31.54
N LYS A 122 -16.83 52.93 31.87
CA LYS A 122 -17.17 54.04 30.98
C LYS A 122 -16.39 53.97 29.67
N THR A 123 -15.09 53.68 29.72
CA THR A 123 -14.24 53.55 28.54
C THR A 123 -14.66 52.36 27.69
N ALA A 124 -14.86 51.17 28.27
CA ALA A 124 -15.31 50.00 27.52
C ALA A 124 -16.61 50.27 26.75
N ARG A 125 -17.61 50.90 27.40
CA ARG A 125 -18.86 51.30 26.75
C ARG A 125 -18.66 52.37 25.67
N ARG A 126 -17.83 53.38 25.93
CA ARG A 126 -17.55 54.47 24.98
C ARG A 126 -17.02 53.94 23.64
N TYR A 127 -16.13 52.95 23.67
CA TYR A 127 -15.54 52.35 22.47
C TYR A 127 -16.27 51.07 22.01
N GLY A 128 -17.43 50.75 22.60
CA GLY A 128 -18.29 49.65 22.15
C GLY A 128 -17.73 48.25 22.42
N PHE A 129 -16.89 48.06 23.43
CA PHE A 129 -16.40 46.75 23.84
C PHE A 129 -17.46 45.95 24.62
N ASP A 130 -17.43 44.63 24.45
CA ASP A 130 -18.29 43.65 25.12
C ASP A 130 -17.74 43.22 26.50
N GLY A 131 -16.50 43.58 26.82
CA GLY A 131 -15.89 43.30 28.11
C GLY A 131 -14.58 44.05 28.37
N ILE A 132 -13.99 43.77 29.53
CA ILE A 132 -12.75 44.34 30.01
C ILE A 132 -11.82 43.22 30.46
N ASP A 133 -10.56 43.33 30.08
CA ASP A 133 -9.49 42.41 30.44
C ASP A 133 -8.42 43.16 31.23
N LEU A 134 -7.87 42.52 32.26
CA LEU A 134 -6.71 43.03 33.00
C LEU A 134 -5.51 42.11 32.72
N CYS A 135 -4.47 42.65 32.11
CA CYS A 135 -3.29 41.91 31.69
C CYS A 135 -2.00 42.55 32.23
N CYS A 136 -0.91 41.78 32.27
CA CYS A 136 0.44 42.26 32.55
C CYS A 136 0.69 42.87 33.96
N LEU A 137 0.30 42.17 35.03
CA LEU A 137 0.74 42.51 36.39
C LEU A 137 2.00 41.71 36.75
N ASP A 138 3.15 42.39 36.77
CA ASP A 138 4.44 41.84 37.23
C ASP A 138 4.34 41.34 38.69
N GLN A 139 4.92 40.17 38.99
CA GLN A 139 4.80 39.42 40.25
C GLN A 139 5.58 40.01 41.43
N ARG A 140 6.19 41.17 41.30
CA ARG A 140 6.91 41.78 42.41
C ARG A 140 5.92 42.42 43.39
N ASN A 141 5.31 41.70 44.34
CA ASN A 141 4.70 42.34 45.53
C ASN A 141 4.23 41.46 46.71
N THR A 142 4.06 42.16 47.85
CA THR A 142 3.80 41.70 49.23
C THR A 142 2.36 41.23 49.49
N SER A 143 2.14 40.52 50.61
CA SER A 143 0.83 39.95 51.00
C SER A 143 -0.29 40.98 51.17
N SER A 144 0.01 42.23 51.55
CA SER A 144 -1.00 43.30 51.71
C SER A 144 -1.66 43.66 50.38
N ASN A 145 -0.85 43.78 49.31
CA ASN A 145 -1.34 44.17 47.98
C ASN A 145 -2.33 43.14 47.42
N MET A 146 -2.17 41.86 47.79
CA MET A 146 -3.01 40.78 47.30
C MET A 146 -4.41 40.77 47.92
N LYS A 147 -4.54 41.19 49.19
CA LYS A 147 -5.84 41.39 49.84
C LYS A 147 -6.59 42.56 49.21
N ASP A 148 -5.90 43.67 48.99
CA ASP A 148 -6.49 44.86 48.36
C ASP A 148 -6.87 44.59 46.89
N MET A 149 -6.08 43.76 46.20
CA MET A 149 -6.40 43.28 44.86
C MET A 149 -7.67 42.41 44.83
N GLY A 150 -7.84 41.51 45.81
CA GLY A 150 -9.08 40.74 45.95
C GLY A 150 -10.29 41.65 46.18
N THR A 151 -10.12 42.69 46.99
CA THR A 151 -11.15 43.71 47.26
C THR A 151 -11.52 44.47 45.99
N LEU A 152 -10.52 44.92 45.20
CA LEU A 152 -10.75 45.55 43.90
C LEU A 152 -11.59 44.65 42.99
N PHE A 153 -11.26 43.35 42.90
CA PHE A 153 -11.96 42.43 42.00
C PHE A 153 -13.44 42.28 42.37
N GLU A 154 -13.75 42.20 43.66
CA GLU A 154 -15.13 42.11 44.16
C GLU A 154 -15.91 43.41 43.91
N GLU A 155 -15.30 44.58 44.18
CA GLU A 155 -15.86 45.89 43.86
C GLU A 155 -16.11 46.05 42.35
N TRP A 156 -15.18 45.58 41.52
CA TRP A 156 -15.28 45.70 40.07
C TRP A 156 -16.41 44.85 39.50
N ARG A 157 -16.55 43.60 39.97
CA ARG A 157 -17.68 42.75 39.59
C ARG A 157 -19.00 43.36 40.02
N ALA A 158 -19.09 43.88 41.25
CA ALA A 158 -20.30 44.52 41.76
C ALA A 158 -20.69 45.76 40.92
N ALA A 159 -19.72 46.57 40.50
CA ALA A 159 -19.95 47.71 39.63
C ALA A 159 -20.45 47.30 38.24
N VAL A 160 -19.85 46.28 37.62
CA VAL A 160 -20.30 45.73 36.32
C VAL A 160 -21.72 45.15 36.42
N ASP A 161 -22.04 44.45 37.51
CA ASP A 161 -23.38 43.93 37.75
C ASP A 161 -24.40 45.04 37.95
N SER A 162 -24.01 46.13 38.63
CA SER A 162 -24.87 47.29 38.84
C SER A 162 -25.11 48.06 37.55
N GLU A 163 -24.09 48.26 36.71
CA GLU A 163 -24.22 48.92 35.41
C GLU A 163 -25.20 48.17 34.50
N ALA A 164 -25.08 46.84 34.43
CA ALA A 164 -25.98 46.01 33.62
C ALA A 164 -27.44 46.05 34.11
N ARG A 165 -27.67 46.17 35.43
CA ARG A 165 -29.02 46.33 35.99
C ARG A 165 -29.63 47.69 35.66
N ILE A 166 -28.84 48.75 35.67
CA ILE A 166 -29.29 50.12 35.36
C ILE A 166 -29.57 50.26 33.86
N ASN A 167 -28.74 49.67 33.01
CA ASN A 167 -28.85 49.72 31.55
C ASN A 167 -29.51 48.45 31.02
N SER A 168 -30.80 48.23 31.31
CA SER A 168 -31.53 46.96 31.06
C SER A 168 -31.59 46.48 29.60
N GLY A 169 -31.07 47.24 28.64
CA GLY A 169 -30.92 46.86 27.23
C GLY A 169 -29.49 46.47 26.82
N MET A 170 -28.50 46.61 27.70
CA MET A 170 -27.10 46.31 27.41
C MET A 170 -26.67 44.97 28.02
N ARG A 171 -25.91 44.18 27.25
CA ARG A 171 -25.28 42.97 27.76
C ARG A 171 -24.27 43.34 28.86
N LYS A 172 -24.32 42.62 29.99
CA LYS A 172 -23.32 42.73 31.06
C LYS A 172 -21.90 42.56 30.51
N LEU A 173 -21.00 43.47 30.88
CA LEU A 173 -19.59 43.38 30.46
C LEU A 173 -18.96 42.09 30.98
N ILE A 174 -18.22 41.42 30.10
CA ILE A 174 -17.35 40.29 30.47
C ILE A 174 -16.14 40.88 31.22
N LEU A 175 -15.74 40.26 32.34
CA LEU A 175 -14.47 40.58 33.01
C LEU A 175 -13.53 39.40 32.94
N THR A 176 -12.32 39.63 32.44
CA THR A 176 -11.24 38.63 32.38
C THR A 176 -9.95 39.16 32.98
N ILE A 177 -9.05 38.26 33.33
CA ILE A 177 -7.73 38.61 33.84
C ILE A 177 -6.69 37.61 33.32
N ALA A 178 -5.53 38.11 32.90
CA ALA A 178 -4.38 37.29 32.55
C ALA A 178 -3.43 37.19 33.75
N LEU A 179 -3.15 35.97 34.17
CA LEU A 179 -2.35 35.65 35.35
C LEU A 179 -1.21 34.71 35.00
N TYR A 180 -0.12 34.79 35.75
CA TYR A 180 1.03 33.93 35.58
C TYR A 180 0.70 32.45 35.86
N TYR A 181 1.50 31.53 35.32
CA TYR A 181 1.24 30.10 35.44
C TYR A 181 1.19 29.57 36.88
N LEU A 182 1.84 30.26 37.84
CA LEU A 182 1.78 29.92 39.26
C LEU A 182 0.81 30.82 40.02
N PRO A 183 -0.04 30.24 40.89
CA PRO A 183 -1.04 30.97 41.67
C PRO A 183 -0.48 31.66 42.92
N GLU A 184 0.83 31.60 43.18
CA GLU A 184 1.41 32.09 44.43
C GLU A 184 1.03 33.56 44.68
N ASN A 185 0.56 33.82 45.91
CA ASN A 185 0.11 35.12 46.40
C ASN A 185 -1.20 35.67 45.80
N PHE A 186 -1.78 35.08 44.74
CA PHE A 186 -3.04 35.58 44.17
C PHE A 186 -4.28 35.28 45.04
N PRO A 187 -5.26 36.21 45.12
CA PRO A 187 -6.51 36.01 45.86
C PRO A 187 -7.49 35.11 45.07
N VAL A 188 -7.18 33.81 44.99
CA VAL A 188 -7.89 32.84 44.14
C VAL A 188 -9.41 32.81 44.36
N ASN A 189 -9.87 32.94 45.61
CA ASN A 189 -11.30 32.97 45.94
C ASN A 189 -12.02 34.19 45.33
N SER A 190 -11.43 35.39 45.43
CA SER A 190 -11.99 36.59 44.83
C SER A 190 -11.93 36.49 43.30
N ILE A 191 -10.84 35.95 42.73
CA ILE A 191 -10.73 35.70 41.28
C ILE A 191 -11.86 34.78 40.79
N GLN A 192 -12.07 33.65 41.47
CA GLN A 192 -13.11 32.66 41.16
C GLN A 192 -14.52 33.26 41.21
N ARG A 193 -14.78 34.28 42.02
CA ARG A 193 -16.10 34.93 42.12
C ARG A 193 -16.25 36.09 41.14
N SER A 194 -15.17 36.83 40.90
CA SER A 194 -15.22 38.12 40.23
C SER A 194 -14.94 38.08 38.74
N PHE A 195 -14.24 37.09 38.20
CA PHE A 195 -13.96 37.03 36.75
C PHE A 195 -14.80 35.96 36.05
N ASP A 196 -15.18 36.22 34.80
CA ASP A 196 -15.87 35.25 33.95
C ASP A 196 -14.93 34.08 33.63
N TRP A 197 -13.67 34.41 33.30
CA TRP A 197 -12.57 33.45 33.22
C TRP A 197 -11.21 34.13 33.41
N VAL A 198 -10.17 33.29 33.53
CA VAL A 198 -8.77 33.66 33.73
C VAL A 198 -7.94 33.10 32.58
N HIS A 199 -7.08 33.92 32.00
CA HIS A 199 -6.06 33.48 31.04
C HIS A 199 -4.80 33.09 31.79
N ILE A 200 -4.40 31.83 31.70
CA ILE A 200 -3.17 31.34 32.32
C ILE A 200 -2.01 31.55 31.34
N ILE A 201 -1.14 32.51 31.64
CA ILE A 201 0.07 32.80 30.86
C ILE A 201 1.06 31.65 31.09
N ALA A 202 1.03 30.69 30.17
CA ALA A 202 1.77 29.44 30.24
C ALA A 202 2.95 29.41 29.25
N PHE A 203 3.69 30.51 29.23
CA PHE A 203 4.86 30.74 28.38
C PHE A 203 5.80 31.75 29.06
N ASP A 204 6.96 31.99 28.44
CA ASP A 204 8.06 32.82 28.93
C ASP A 204 8.70 32.31 30.23
N TYR A 205 8.66 30.99 30.41
CA TYR A 205 9.32 30.28 31.50
C TYR A 205 10.82 30.52 31.52
N TYR A 206 11.43 30.42 30.34
CA TYR A 206 12.85 30.65 30.12
C TYR A 206 13.00 31.62 28.95
N VAL A 207 13.72 32.72 29.16
CA VAL A 207 13.93 33.77 28.15
C VAL A 207 15.40 34.12 28.05
N SER A 208 15.90 34.40 26.85
CA SER A 208 17.34 34.54 26.59
C SER A 208 17.99 35.78 27.23
N LEU A 209 17.18 36.79 27.59
CA LEU A 209 17.66 37.96 28.33
C LEU A 209 17.97 37.65 29.81
N ARG A 210 17.29 36.68 30.42
CA ARG A 210 17.38 36.38 31.86
C ARG A 210 18.16 35.09 32.13
N ASP A 211 17.98 34.09 31.29
CA ASP A 211 18.41 32.72 31.54
C ASP A 211 19.70 32.38 30.79
N LYS A 212 20.62 31.68 31.47
CA LYS A 212 21.96 31.34 30.95
C LYS A 212 22.02 30.00 30.22
N PHE A 213 20.93 29.24 30.23
CA PHE A 213 20.83 27.93 29.61
C PHE A 213 19.62 27.91 28.71
N VAL A 214 19.78 27.32 27.54
CA VAL A 214 18.70 27.19 26.57
C VAL A 214 17.65 26.23 27.12
N HIS A 215 16.40 26.69 27.21
CA HIS A 215 15.28 25.88 27.65
C HIS A 215 14.00 26.26 26.89
N PRO A 216 13.01 25.34 26.83
CA PRO A 216 11.73 25.61 26.17
C PRO A 216 10.97 26.68 26.95
N HIS A 217 10.53 27.75 26.29
CA HIS A 217 9.89 28.88 26.98
C HIS A 217 8.41 28.61 27.31
N ALA A 218 7.81 27.60 26.70
CA ALA A 218 6.37 27.32 26.78
C ALA A 218 6.07 25.84 27.00
N ALA A 219 6.98 25.09 27.64
CA ALA A 219 6.84 23.66 27.85
C ALA A 219 5.46 23.25 28.40
N LEU A 220 4.79 22.30 27.74
CA LEU A 220 3.55 21.71 28.27
C LEU A 220 3.88 20.83 29.49
N TYR A 221 4.96 20.05 29.37
CA TYR A 221 5.48 19.16 30.40
C TYR A 221 6.97 19.42 30.60
N ASP A 222 7.46 19.26 31.82
CA ASP A 222 8.88 19.23 32.12
C ASP A 222 9.11 18.09 33.14
N PRO A 223 9.80 16.99 32.76
CA PRO A 223 10.06 15.88 33.66
C PRO A 223 11.17 16.18 34.69
N PHE A 224 11.94 17.25 34.51
CA PHE A 224 13.11 17.58 35.34
C PHE A 224 12.87 18.77 36.26
N SER A 225 11.79 19.52 36.09
CA SER A 225 11.44 20.65 36.93
C SER A 225 9.93 20.86 37.05
N ASN A 226 9.52 21.77 37.95
CA ASN A 226 8.12 22.18 38.10
C ASN A 226 7.74 23.35 37.16
N VAL A 227 8.61 23.70 36.21
CA VAL A 227 8.40 24.82 35.29
C VAL A 227 7.74 24.32 34.01
N SER A 228 6.42 24.12 34.09
CA SER A 228 5.63 23.67 32.94
C SER A 228 4.17 24.09 33.04
N THR A 229 3.48 24.05 31.91
CA THR A 229 2.05 24.33 31.81
C THR A 229 1.22 23.37 32.66
N ASP A 230 1.46 22.05 32.58
CA ASP A 230 0.67 21.07 33.35
C ASP A 230 0.85 21.26 34.86
N TYR A 231 2.08 21.54 35.31
CA TYR A 231 2.33 21.84 36.72
C TYR A 231 1.56 23.10 37.17
N GLY A 232 1.65 24.20 36.42
CA GLY A 232 0.93 25.44 36.74
C GLY A 232 -0.59 25.27 36.80
N ILE A 233 -1.17 24.57 35.82
CA ILE A 233 -2.61 24.28 35.80
C ILE A 233 -3.01 23.44 37.02
N ARG A 234 -2.22 22.44 37.41
CA ARG A 234 -2.48 21.67 38.64
C ARG A 234 -2.44 22.53 39.89
N GLU A 235 -1.49 23.46 39.99
CA GLU A 235 -1.40 24.36 41.14
C GLU A 235 -2.59 25.32 41.23
N TRP A 236 -3.07 25.87 40.12
CA TRP A 236 -4.29 26.68 40.09
C TRP A 236 -5.52 25.90 40.56
N ILE A 237 -5.65 24.63 40.13
CA ILE A 237 -6.72 23.73 40.57
C ILE A 237 -6.59 23.45 42.08
N ASN A 238 -5.38 23.15 42.57
CA ASN A 238 -5.10 22.87 43.98
C ASN A 238 -5.44 24.07 44.87
N LYS A 239 -5.28 25.30 44.36
CA LYS A 239 -5.67 26.54 45.06
C LYS A 239 -7.16 26.88 44.95
N GLY A 240 -7.95 26.08 44.23
CA GLY A 240 -9.41 26.18 44.20
C GLY A 240 -10.01 26.92 42.99
N LEU A 241 -9.21 27.26 41.97
CA LEU A 241 -9.75 27.83 40.73
C LEU A 241 -10.36 26.69 39.88
N SER A 242 -11.58 26.87 39.39
CA SER A 242 -12.27 25.83 38.61
C SER A 242 -11.74 25.74 37.18
N VAL A 243 -11.56 24.53 36.66
CA VAL A 243 -11.10 24.30 35.26
C VAL A 243 -11.99 24.99 34.22
N GLY A 244 -13.30 25.04 34.45
CA GLY A 244 -14.27 25.74 33.58
C GLY A 244 -14.15 27.27 33.57
N LYS A 245 -13.22 27.85 34.34
CA LYS A 245 -12.86 29.27 34.34
C LYS A 245 -11.45 29.54 33.82
N MET A 246 -10.71 28.52 33.42
CA MET A 246 -9.33 28.67 32.98
C MET A 246 -9.24 28.58 31.46
N VAL A 247 -8.55 29.54 30.86
CA VAL A 247 -8.24 29.62 29.44
C VAL A 247 -6.73 29.56 29.29
N LEU A 248 -6.21 28.62 28.51
CA LEU A 248 -4.77 28.42 28.38
C LEU A 248 -4.13 29.44 27.43
N GLY A 249 -3.09 30.14 27.87
CA GLY A 249 -2.28 31.01 27.04
C GLY A 249 -1.38 30.23 26.08
N LEU A 250 -1.37 30.61 24.80
CA LEU A 250 -0.53 30.04 23.74
C LEU A 250 0.36 31.14 23.14
N PRO A 251 1.69 30.98 23.15
CA PRO A 251 2.59 31.96 22.58
C PRO A 251 2.71 31.77 21.07
N TYR A 252 2.47 32.84 20.30
CA TYR A 252 2.84 32.91 18.89
C TYR A 252 4.17 33.64 18.72
N HIS A 253 5.11 33.32 19.58
CA HIS A 253 6.46 33.84 19.54
C HIS A 253 7.38 32.78 20.12
N GLY A 254 8.67 33.02 19.97
CA GLY A 254 9.71 32.22 20.56
C GLY A 254 10.86 33.10 21.01
N TYR A 255 11.92 32.45 21.45
CA TYR A 255 13.16 33.13 21.80
C TYR A 255 14.33 32.56 21.02
N ALA A 256 15.32 33.39 20.76
CA ALA A 256 16.58 33.04 20.17
C ALA A 256 17.71 33.26 21.17
N TRP A 257 18.58 32.27 21.27
CA TRP A 257 19.72 32.19 22.17
C TRP A 257 21.01 32.01 21.38
N THR A 258 22.08 32.65 21.83
CA THR A 258 23.43 32.37 21.33
C THR A 258 24.06 31.26 22.15
N LEU A 259 24.31 30.10 21.55
CA LEU A 259 24.98 28.97 22.19
C LEU A 259 26.47 29.28 22.40
N MET A 260 26.99 29.00 23.61
CA MET A 260 28.43 29.11 23.87
C MET A 260 29.25 28.08 23.08
N ASN A 261 28.68 26.89 22.84
CA ASN A 261 29.26 25.86 22.01
C ASN A 261 28.27 25.44 20.92
N PRO A 262 28.47 25.85 19.64
CA PRO A 262 27.56 25.51 18.54
C PRO A 262 27.38 24.00 18.29
N LYS A 263 28.30 23.17 18.80
CA LYS A 263 28.18 21.71 18.71
C LYS A 263 27.22 21.12 19.76
N ASN A 264 26.98 21.82 20.87
CA ASN A 264 26.04 21.39 21.90
C ASN A 264 24.67 22.03 21.65
N LYS A 265 23.80 21.31 20.94
CA LYS A 265 22.47 21.76 20.52
C LYS A 265 21.33 21.27 21.42
N MET A 266 21.67 20.66 22.55
CA MET A 266 20.69 20.08 23.45
C MET A 266 19.99 21.16 24.27
N ILE A 267 18.74 20.89 24.66
CA ILE A 267 18.09 21.63 25.74
C ILE A 267 18.96 21.51 27.00
N GLY A 268 19.15 22.62 27.71
CA GLY A 268 20.08 22.76 28.82
C GLY A 268 21.50 23.17 28.40
N ALA A 269 21.76 23.44 27.11
CA ALA A 269 23.08 23.93 26.67
C ALA A 269 23.37 25.35 27.19
N PRO A 270 24.61 25.66 27.60
CA PRO A 270 24.99 27.02 28.01
C PRO A 270 24.86 28.03 26.88
N SER A 271 24.32 29.21 27.21
CA SER A 271 24.11 30.33 26.30
C SER A 271 24.85 31.58 26.76
N SER A 272 25.36 32.38 25.82
CA SER A 272 25.96 33.69 26.07
C SER A 272 24.93 34.84 26.06
N GLY A 273 23.64 34.55 25.91
CA GLY A 273 22.56 35.55 25.96
C GLY A 273 21.66 35.55 24.71
N PRO A 274 20.88 36.63 24.48
CA PRO A 274 19.95 36.73 23.37
C PRO A 274 20.65 36.71 22.01
N ALA A 275 19.92 36.24 21.00
CA ALA A 275 20.34 36.26 19.60
C ALA A 275 19.27 36.95 18.74
N ILE A 276 19.68 37.45 17.56
CA ILE A 276 18.81 38.03 16.51
C ILE A 276 18.16 39.36 16.91
N THR A 277 17.39 39.41 17.99
CA THR A 277 16.76 40.62 18.54
C THR A 277 17.39 40.99 19.90
N PRO A 278 17.24 42.24 20.38
CA PRO A 278 17.89 42.69 21.62
C PRO A 278 17.53 41.88 22.88
N ASP A 279 16.30 41.38 22.95
CA ASP A 279 15.82 40.51 24.04
C ASP A 279 15.68 39.04 23.62
N GLY A 280 16.04 38.74 22.38
CA GLY A 280 15.92 37.44 21.73
C GLY A 280 14.50 37.03 21.37
N SER A 281 13.47 37.82 21.67
CA SER A 281 12.10 37.49 21.28
C SER A 281 11.92 37.57 19.76
N MET A 282 11.16 36.63 19.20
CA MET A 282 10.85 36.59 17.77
C MET A 282 9.39 36.17 17.57
N SER A 283 8.65 36.89 16.73
CA SER A 283 7.31 36.49 16.31
C SER A 283 7.36 35.20 15.48
N TYR A 284 6.33 34.36 15.57
CA TYR A 284 6.30 33.08 14.86
C TYR A 284 6.49 33.26 13.34
N ASN A 285 5.82 34.23 12.71
CA ASN A 285 6.02 34.56 11.29
C ASN A 285 7.48 34.91 10.95
N PHE A 286 8.17 35.68 11.79
CA PHE A 286 9.58 36.01 11.60
C PHE A 286 10.48 34.78 11.81
N ILE A 287 10.16 33.90 12.75
CA ILE A 287 10.86 32.62 12.92
C ILE A 287 10.71 31.77 11.65
N LYS A 288 9.51 31.68 11.05
CA LYS A 288 9.27 30.91 9.82
C LYS A 288 10.06 31.48 8.64
N GLU A 289 10.04 32.80 8.46
CA GLU A 289 10.83 33.48 7.43
C GLU A 289 12.34 33.25 7.62
N TYR A 290 12.83 33.39 8.85
CA TYR A 290 14.23 33.21 9.19
C TYR A 290 14.67 31.76 8.94
N VAL A 291 13.91 30.78 9.44
CA VAL A 291 14.17 29.36 9.20
C VAL A 291 14.19 29.03 7.71
N HIS A 292 13.24 29.56 6.94
CA HIS A 292 13.17 29.36 5.49
C HIS A 292 14.42 29.92 4.79
N SER A 293 14.82 31.14 5.14
CA SER A 293 15.97 31.84 4.55
C SER A 293 17.30 31.11 4.75
N TYR A 294 17.45 30.38 5.86
CA TYR A 294 18.66 29.61 6.19
C TYR A 294 18.53 28.10 5.93
N GLY A 295 17.40 27.63 5.41
CA GLY A 295 17.15 26.20 5.16
C GLY A 295 17.24 25.33 6.43
N ALA A 296 16.87 25.88 7.59
CA ALA A 296 17.03 25.20 8.86
C ALA A 296 15.94 24.14 9.08
N VAL A 297 16.29 23.03 9.73
CA VAL A 297 15.33 21.99 10.10
C VAL A 297 14.69 22.35 11.43
N ILE A 298 13.35 22.39 11.46
CA ILE A 298 12.57 22.51 12.69
C ILE A 298 12.40 21.12 13.30
N LEU A 299 12.75 20.99 14.57
CA LEU A 299 12.61 19.77 15.35
C LEU A 299 11.47 19.94 16.34
N TYR A 300 10.68 18.89 16.52
CA TYR A 300 9.64 18.82 17.55
C TYR A 300 10.14 17.99 18.72
N ASN A 301 10.07 18.56 19.93
CA ASN A 301 10.41 17.84 21.15
C ASN A 301 9.12 17.37 21.84
N SER A 302 8.81 16.08 21.75
CA SER A 302 7.62 15.48 22.36
C SER A 302 7.66 15.40 23.89
N THR A 303 8.85 15.53 24.51
CA THR A 303 8.97 15.54 25.97
C THR A 303 8.46 16.85 26.55
N TYR A 304 8.82 17.98 25.93
CA TYR A 304 8.38 19.30 26.37
C TYR A 304 7.14 19.83 25.63
N VAL A 305 6.81 19.24 24.48
CA VAL A 305 5.74 19.69 23.56
C VAL A 305 6.03 21.11 23.08
N GLU A 306 7.21 21.29 22.52
CA GLU A 306 7.68 22.56 21.95
C GLU A 306 8.60 22.27 20.75
N ASN A 307 8.67 23.20 19.81
CA ASN A 307 9.53 23.11 18.64
C ASN A 307 10.80 23.93 18.85
N TYR A 308 11.87 23.55 18.17
CA TYR A 308 13.08 24.35 18.13
C TYR A 308 13.85 24.13 16.83
N CYS A 309 14.74 25.06 16.51
CA CYS A 309 15.69 24.91 15.42
C CYS A 309 17.06 25.47 15.82
N THR A 310 18.09 25.13 15.04
CA THR A 310 19.44 25.68 15.25
C THR A 310 20.04 26.17 13.94
N ILE A 311 20.57 27.39 13.93
CA ILE A 311 21.21 28.04 12.78
C ILE A 311 22.57 28.57 13.23
N GLY A 312 23.64 27.93 12.80
CA GLY A 312 24.99 28.24 13.28
C GLY A 312 25.10 28.08 14.81
N SER A 313 25.39 29.17 15.51
CA SER A 313 25.42 29.25 16.98
C SER A 313 24.09 29.63 17.61
N PHE A 314 23.03 29.87 16.83
CA PHE A 314 21.73 30.27 17.36
C PHE A 314 20.84 29.05 17.59
N TRP A 315 20.18 29.03 18.74
CA TRP A 315 19.11 28.11 19.07
C TRP A 315 17.82 28.91 19.21
N ILE A 316 16.74 28.46 18.57
CA ILE A 316 15.46 29.17 18.57
C ILE A 316 14.37 28.20 19.00
N GLY A 317 13.65 28.50 20.08
CA GLY A 317 12.57 27.68 20.63
C GLY A 317 11.23 28.41 20.52
N PHE A 318 10.19 27.71 20.08
CA PHE A 318 8.86 28.25 19.78
C PHE A 318 7.81 27.14 19.67
N ASP A 319 6.53 27.51 19.65
CA ASP A 319 5.45 26.58 19.29
C ASP A 319 5.18 26.58 17.77
N ASP A 320 5.32 25.43 17.11
CA ASP A 320 4.82 25.20 15.75
C ASP A 320 3.46 24.45 15.81
N VAL A 321 2.89 24.15 14.65
CA VAL A 321 1.57 23.53 14.46
C VAL A 321 1.36 22.29 15.33
N GLU A 322 2.36 21.43 15.47
CA GLU A 322 2.24 20.19 16.26
C GLU A 322 2.14 20.47 17.78
N ALA A 323 2.95 21.41 18.29
CA ALA A 323 2.88 21.84 19.67
C ALA A 323 1.52 22.50 19.99
N ILE A 324 1.04 23.41 19.13
CA ILE A 324 -0.26 24.07 19.29
C ILE A 324 -1.40 23.05 19.31
N LYS A 325 -1.45 22.10 18.36
CA LYS A 325 -2.49 21.06 18.34
C LYS A 325 -2.47 20.20 19.60
N THR A 326 -1.29 19.87 20.10
CA THR A 326 -1.12 19.07 21.31
C THR A 326 -1.58 19.84 22.55
N LYS A 327 -1.20 21.12 22.69
CA LYS A 327 -1.65 21.98 23.80
C LYS A 327 -3.15 22.21 23.78
N VAL A 328 -3.76 22.42 22.61
CA VAL A 328 -5.23 22.53 22.51
C VAL A 328 -5.94 21.21 22.82
N SER A 329 -5.33 20.07 22.47
CA SER A 329 -5.84 18.76 22.88
C SER A 329 -5.79 18.57 24.40
N TYR A 330 -4.71 19.04 25.04
CA TYR A 330 -4.58 19.09 26.49
C TYR A 330 -5.66 19.97 27.14
N VAL A 331 -5.95 21.14 26.57
CA VAL A 331 -7.07 22.01 27.01
C VAL A 331 -8.38 21.24 27.05
N LYS A 332 -8.66 20.47 25.99
CA LYS A 332 -9.86 19.63 25.89
C LYS A 332 -9.89 18.51 26.92
N GLU A 333 -8.75 17.85 27.11
CA GLU A 333 -8.62 16.73 28.05
C GLU A 333 -8.83 17.15 29.50
N LYS A 334 -8.27 18.30 29.90
CA LYS A 334 -8.41 18.82 31.26
C LYS A 334 -9.74 19.53 31.52
N GLY A 335 -10.61 19.67 30.52
CA GLY A 335 -11.89 20.38 30.64
C GLY A 335 -11.73 21.89 30.89
N LEU A 336 -10.64 22.47 30.39
CA LEU A 336 -10.39 23.91 30.39
C LEU A 336 -11.45 24.63 29.52
N LEU A 337 -11.72 25.90 29.80
CA LEU A 337 -12.73 26.69 29.08
C LEU A 337 -12.34 27.00 27.63
N GLY A 338 -11.03 27.03 27.35
CA GLY A 338 -10.50 27.25 26.01
C GLY A 338 -9.06 27.72 25.99
N TYR A 339 -8.68 28.49 24.97
CA TYR A 339 -7.33 29.05 24.82
C TYR A 339 -7.34 30.53 24.41
N THR A 340 -6.24 31.21 24.72
CA THR A 340 -5.94 32.59 24.37
C THR A 340 -4.58 32.66 23.70
N VAL A 341 -4.48 33.31 22.53
CA VAL A 341 -3.22 33.44 21.81
C VAL A 341 -2.55 34.79 22.09
N PHE A 342 -1.23 34.78 22.30
CA PHE A 342 -0.40 35.97 22.47
C PHE A 342 0.75 35.95 21.45
N GLN A 343 0.61 36.61 20.31
CA GLN A 343 -0.46 37.52 19.89
C GLN A 343 -0.82 37.28 18.42
N VAL A 344 -2.02 37.69 18.01
CA VAL A 344 -2.61 37.30 16.71
C VAL A 344 -1.74 37.73 15.52
N GLY A 345 -1.12 38.90 15.59
CA GLY A 345 -0.28 39.45 14.52
C GLY A 345 1.06 38.73 14.32
N ASN A 346 1.44 37.84 15.25
CA ASN A 346 2.67 37.08 15.10
C ASN A 346 2.47 35.76 14.32
N ASP A 347 1.24 35.35 14.05
CA ASP A 347 0.95 34.12 13.32
C ASP A 347 1.43 34.24 11.86
N ASP A 348 1.82 33.12 11.26
CA ASP A 348 2.18 33.04 9.84
C ASP A 348 0.93 32.65 9.07
N ASN A 349 0.27 33.62 8.43
CA ASN A 349 -0.92 33.37 7.59
C ASN A 349 -2.04 32.56 8.29
N TRP A 350 -2.23 32.81 9.59
CA TRP A 350 -3.21 32.15 10.45
C TRP A 350 -2.99 30.64 10.64
N VAL A 351 -1.79 30.13 10.34
CA VAL A 351 -1.49 28.69 10.38
C VAL A 351 -1.67 28.12 11.79
N LEU A 352 -1.18 28.81 12.82
CA LEU A 352 -1.34 28.35 14.20
C LEU A 352 -2.79 28.52 14.68
N SER A 353 -3.44 29.62 14.34
CA SER A 353 -4.84 29.91 14.71
C SER A 353 -5.82 28.90 14.10
N LYS A 354 -5.62 28.53 12.83
CA LYS A 354 -6.37 27.46 12.16
C LYS A 354 -6.10 26.11 12.82
N ALA A 355 -4.84 25.79 13.11
CA ALA A 355 -4.48 24.55 13.78
C ALA A 355 -5.13 24.41 15.17
N ALA A 356 -5.19 25.51 15.92
CA ALA A 356 -5.87 25.59 17.21
C ALA A 356 -7.39 25.43 17.07
N ALA A 357 -8.02 26.15 16.13
CA ALA A 357 -9.47 26.09 15.90
C ALA A 357 -9.93 24.71 15.40
N ASP A 358 -9.20 24.11 14.44
CA ASP A 358 -9.49 22.79 13.87
C ASP A 358 -9.43 21.66 14.89
N SER A 359 -8.55 21.80 15.89
CA SER A 359 -8.40 20.85 16.99
C SER A 359 -9.62 20.83 17.91
N ILE A 360 -10.31 21.96 18.06
CA ILE A 360 -11.55 22.08 18.82
C ILE A 360 -12.73 21.59 17.99
N ASP A 361 -12.88 22.11 16.77
CA ASP A 361 -14.07 21.94 15.93
C ASP A 361 -14.21 20.54 15.34
N GLY A 362 -13.25 19.65 15.63
CA GLY A 362 -13.29 18.25 15.23
C GLY A 362 -13.13 18.05 13.72
N LYS A 363 -12.85 19.11 12.95
CA LYS A 363 -12.62 19.04 11.50
C LYS A 363 -11.37 18.25 11.13
N ASN A 364 -10.45 18.05 12.08
CA ASN A 364 -9.28 17.18 11.96
C ASN A 364 -9.22 16.04 12.99
N GLN A 365 -10.34 15.65 13.60
CA GLN A 365 -10.43 14.28 14.10
C GLN A 365 -10.90 13.41 12.93
N PRO A 366 -10.09 12.43 12.44
CA PRO A 366 -10.68 11.29 11.79
C PRO A 366 -11.73 10.78 12.78
N ASN A 367 -12.99 10.81 12.36
CA ASN A 367 -14.18 10.35 13.08
C ASN A 367 -13.78 9.30 14.14
N LYS A 368 -14.20 9.35 15.40
CA LYS A 368 -13.79 8.28 16.35
C LYS A 368 -14.18 6.88 15.84
N SER A 369 -15.18 6.78 14.96
CA SER A 369 -15.48 5.58 14.15
C SER A 369 -14.44 5.27 13.06
N LEU A 370 -13.80 6.27 12.47
CA LEU A 370 -12.68 6.22 11.50
C LEU A 370 -11.31 6.01 12.17
N LEU A 371 -11.09 6.44 13.42
CA LEU A 371 -9.86 6.21 14.20
C LEU A 371 -9.90 4.84 14.90
N LEU A 372 -11.07 4.47 15.45
CA LEU A 372 -11.36 3.06 15.74
C LEU A 372 -11.33 2.25 14.46
N ALA A 373 -11.80 2.73 13.30
CA ALA A 373 -11.55 2.01 12.05
C ALA A 373 -10.06 2.00 11.68
N LYS A 374 -9.24 3.01 11.95
CA LYS A 374 -7.79 2.97 11.65
C LYS A 374 -6.99 2.07 12.59
N ILE A 375 -7.54 1.62 13.73
CA ILE A 375 -6.91 0.63 14.63
C ILE A 375 -7.64 -0.70 14.56
N ILE A 376 -8.96 -0.73 14.71
CA ILE A 376 -9.84 -1.89 14.53
C ILE A 376 -9.88 -2.36 13.08
N VAL A 377 -9.86 -1.53 12.02
CA VAL A 377 -9.78 -2.08 10.65
C VAL A 377 -8.47 -2.77 10.42
N PRO A 378 -7.25 -2.30 10.77
CA PRO A 378 -6.04 -3.12 10.62
C PRO A 378 -5.91 -4.22 11.69
N VAL A 379 -6.36 -4.06 12.94
CA VAL A 379 -6.33 -5.15 13.95
C VAL A 379 -7.39 -6.19 13.66
N ALA A 380 -8.59 -5.80 13.24
CA ALA A 380 -9.60 -6.70 12.70
C ALA A 380 -9.26 -7.14 11.28
N LEU A 381 -8.51 -6.42 10.43
CA LEU A 381 -7.98 -6.95 9.18
C LEU A 381 -6.93 -7.98 9.51
N VAL A 382 -6.06 -7.76 10.49
CA VAL A 382 -5.03 -8.71 10.90
C VAL A 382 -5.67 -9.88 11.62
N ALA A 383 -6.72 -9.71 12.42
CA ALA A 383 -7.47 -10.79 13.08
C ALA A 383 -8.46 -11.50 12.14
N LEU A 384 -8.96 -10.82 11.11
CA LEU A 384 -9.78 -11.38 10.02
C LEU A 384 -8.88 -11.91 8.91
N LEU A 385 -7.64 -11.48 8.75
CA LEU A 385 -6.61 -12.09 7.92
C LEU A 385 -5.96 -13.25 8.66
N LEU A 386 -5.80 -13.20 9.98
CA LEU A 386 -5.41 -14.35 10.82
C LEU A 386 -6.58 -15.32 10.92
N GLY A 387 -7.81 -14.82 11.04
CA GLY A 387 -9.04 -15.60 11.05
C GLY A 387 -9.36 -16.18 9.69
N LEU A 388 -9.19 -15.42 8.59
CA LEU A 388 -9.29 -15.89 7.22
C LEU A 388 -8.09 -16.72 6.84
N THR A 389 -6.86 -16.45 7.29
CA THR A 389 -5.74 -17.37 7.02
C THR A 389 -5.97 -18.63 7.81
N LEU A 390 -6.30 -18.63 9.10
CA LEU A 390 -6.67 -19.83 9.85
C LEU A 390 -7.92 -20.51 9.29
N TYR A 391 -8.89 -19.77 8.75
CA TYR A 391 -10.06 -20.32 8.06
C TYR A 391 -9.71 -20.83 6.67
N PHE A 392 -8.80 -20.21 5.91
CA PHE A 392 -8.26 -20.67 4.63
C PHE A 392 -7.19 -21.74 4.84
N PHE A 393 -6.61 -21.88 6.03
CA PHE A 393 -5.64 -22.90 6.43
C PHE A 393 -6.41 -24.11 6.96
N ARG A 394 -7.49 -23.90 7.72
CA ARG A 394 -8.48 -24.93 8.07
C ARG A 394 -9.33 -25.33 6.87
N ARG A 395 -9.70 -24.42 5.98
CA ARG A 395 -10.37 -24.69 4.70
C ARG A 395 -9.38 -25.19 3.67
N ARG A 396 -8.07 -24.85 3.71
CA ARG A 396 -7.04 -25.57 2.93
C ARG A 396 -6.90 -26.97 3.45
N LEU A 397 -6.73 -27.18 4.76
CA LEU A 397 -6.63 -28.53 5.33
C LEU A 397 -7.90 -29.32 5.07
N HIS A 398 -9.07 -28.70 5.25
CA HIS A 398 -10.36 -29.32 4.97
C HIS A 398 -10.50 -29.59 3.48
N ASN A 399 -10.26 -28.63 2.57
CA ASN A 399 -10.24 -28.84 1.11
C ASN A 399 -9.18 -29.85 0.67
N TYR A 400 -8.01 -29.93 1.31
CA TYR A 400 -7.00 -30.95 1.04
C TYR A 400 -7.53 -32.34 1.44
N MET A 401 -8.24 -32.44 2.57
CA MET A 401 -8.90 -33.68 3.01
C MET A 401 -10.16 -34.01 2.20
N THR A 402 -10.95 -33.02 1.77
CA THR A 402 -12.12 -33.21 0.90
C THR A 402 -11.71 -33.51 -0.54
N ASP A 403 -10.69 -32.86 -1.10
CA ASP A 403 -10.15 -33.14 -2.43
C ASP A 403 -9.54 -34.54 -2.47
N ALA A 404 -8.70 -34.92 -1.49
CA ALA A 404 -8.19 -36.29 -1.39
C ALA A 404 -9.31 -37.33 -1.25
N SER A 405 -10.39 -37.01 -0.51
CA SER A 405 -11.56 -37.89 -0.41
C SER A 405 -12.44 -37.90 -1.68
N ALA A 406 -12.51 -36.80 -2.42
CA ALA A 406 -13.27 -36.66 -3.66
C ALA A 406 -12.57 -37.36 -4.85
N PHE A 407 -11.24 -37.29 -4.92
CA PHE A 407 -10.46 -38.12 -5.85
C PHE A 407 -10.68 -39.61 -5.54
N ARG A 408 -10.73 -39.99 -4.26
CA ARG A 408 -10.99 -41.37 -3.83
C ARG A 408 -12.39 -41.88 -4.17
N SER A 409 -13.41 -41.01 -4.18
CA SER A 409 -14.78 -41.38 -4.54
C SER A 409 -15.01 -41.51 -6.05
N ASP A 410 -14.29 -40.73 -6.87
CA ASP A 410 -14.42 -40.74 -8.34
C ASP A 410 -13.49 -41.77 -9.02
N SER A 411 -12.58 -42.42 -8.29
CA SER A 411 -11.57 -43.31 -8.88
C SER A 411 -11.12 -44.49 -8.00
N PRO A 412 -11.83 -45.64 -8.05
CA PRO A 412 -11.54 -46.78 -7.19
C PRO A 412 -10.23 -47.52 -7.49
N ASP A 413 -9.65 -47.34 -8.70
CA ASP A 413 -8.45 -48.05 -9.16
C ASP A 413 -7.12 -47.33 -8.86
N LEU A 414 -7.16 -46.11 -8.30
CA LEU A 414 -5.99 -45.31 -7.98
C LEU A 414 -5.58 -45.49 -6.51
N GLU A 415 -4.32 -45.86 -6.28
CA GLU A 415 -3.79 -46.01 -4.92
C GLU A 415 -3.42 -44.65 -4.32
N VAL A 416 -3.87 -44.40 -3.09
CA VAL A 416 -3.46 -43.22 -2.31
C VAL A 416 -2.30 -43.64 -1.42
N PHE A 417 -1.09 -43.25 -1.80
CA PHE A 417 0.13 -43.57 -1.05
C PHE A 417 0.35 -42.57 0.08
N SER A 418 0.81 -43.06 1.23
CA SER A 418 1.27 -42.16 2.29
C SER A 418 2.65 -41.58 1.96
N PHE A 419 2.97 -40.40 2.51
CA PHE A 419 4.31 -39.83 2.35
C PHE A 419 5.38 -40.74 2.95
N ALA A 420 5.06 -41.48 4.01
CA ALA A 420 6.00 -42.41 4.63
C ALA A 420 6.35 -43.56 3.69
N ASP A 421 5.37 -44.10 2.96
CA ASP A 421 5.57 -45.18 2.00
C ASP A 421 6.41 -44.73 0.82
N ILE A 422 6.10 -43.55 0.26
CA ILE A 422 6.87 -42.99 -0.85
C ILE A 422 8.29 -42.64 -0.43
N ARG A 423 8.47 -42.03 0.75
CA ARG A 423 9.79 -41.72 1.29
C ARG A 423 10.61 -42.99 1.52
N ALA A 424 10.01 -44.06 2.04
CA ALA A 424 10.70 -45.34 2.19
C ALA A 424 11.06 -45.94 0.82
N ALA A 425 10.12 -45.91 -0.13
CA ALA A 425 10.30 -46.46 -1.47
C ALA A 425 11.41 -45.76 -2.25
N THR A 426 11.59 -44.45 -2.09
CA THR A 426 12.61 -43.64 -2.79
C THR A 426 13.93 -43.51 -2.02
N ASN A 427 14.07 -44.19 -0.88
CA ASN A 427 15.21 -44.03 0.04
C ASN A 427 15.43 -42.56 0.45
N ASP A 428 14.37 -41.93 0.96
CA ASP A 428 14.32 -40.51 1.32
C ASP A 428 14.68 -39.55 0.16
N PHE A 429 14.22 -39.89 -1.05
CA PHE A 429 14.51 -39.12 -2.27
C PHE A 429 16.01 -38.96 -2.52
N ALA A 430 16.76 -40.05 -2.29
CA ALA A 430 18.21 -40.08 -2.48
C ALA A 430 18.59 -39.59 -3.89
N PRO A 431 19.64 -38.76 -4.04
CA PRO A 431 20.10 -38.29 -5.35
C PRO A 431 20.38 -39.43 -6.34
N GLU A 432 20.86 -40.59 -5.86
CA GLU A 432 21.12 -41.78 -6.69
C GLU A 432 19.86 -42.35 -7.36
N ASN A 433 18.69 -42.10 -6.76
CA ASN A 433 17.40 -42.53 -7.29
C ASN A 433 16.77 -41.49 -8.23
N MET A 434 17.40 -40.32 -8.45
CA MET A 434 16.85 -39.31 -9.34
C MET A 434 16.95 -39.77 -10.80
N LEU A 435 15.80 -39.85 -11.46
CA LEU A 435 15.68 -40.24 -12.87
C LEU A 435 15.84 -39.03 -13.80
N GLY A 436 15.42 -37.85 -13.35
CA GLY A 436 15.54 -36.59 -14.08
C GLY A 436 14.82 -35.45 -13.37
N GLU A 437 15.09 -34.22 -13.79
CA GLU A 437 14.45 -33.01 -13.28
C GLU A 437 14.07 -32.10 -14.45
N GLY A 438 12.81 -31.67 -14.49
CA GLY A 438 12.27 -30.75 -15.50
C GLY A 438 11.48 -29.61 -14.87
N GLY A 439 10.81 -28.80 -15.70
CA GLY A 439 10.01 -27.65 -15.23
C GLY A 439 8.87 -28.00 -14.25
N PHE A 440 8.53 -29.28 -14.14
CA PHE A 440 7.47 -29.80 -13.27
C PHE A 440 8.00 -30.45 -11.97
N GLY A 441 9.32 -30.45 -11.77
CA GLY A 441 9.98 -30.99 -10.58
C GLY A 441 10.77 -32.29 -10.83
N PRO A 442 11.47 -32.78 -9.80
CA PRO A 442 12.29 -33.99 -9.90
C PRO A 442 11.45 -35.27 -9.90
N VAL A 443 11.92 -36.26 -10.65
CA VAL A 443 11.36 -37.61 -10.72
C VAL A 443 12.34 -38.60 -10.10
N TYR A 444 11.87 -39.43 -9.18
CA TYR A 444 12.68 -40.42 -8.48
C TYR A 444 12.23 -41.84 -8.80
N LYS A 445 13.17 -42.77 -8.92
CA LYS A 445 12.93 -44.19 -8.86
C LYS A 445 12.59 -44.57 -7.42
N GLY A 446 11.58 -45.41 -7.27
CA GLY A 446 11.25 -46.02 -5.99
C GLY A 446 10.97 -47.51 -6.13
N LYS A 447 11.02 -48.22 -5.01
CA LYS A 447 10.59 -49.62 -4.90
C LYS A 447 9.62 -49.75 -3.73
N LEU A 448 8.37 -50.07 -4.03
CA LEU A 448 7.33 -50.31 -3.03
C LEU A 448 7.64 -51.57 -2.20
N GLN A 449 6.98 -51.72 -1.05
CA GLN A 449 7.19 -52.86 -0.15
C GLN A 449 6.85 -54.21 -0.79
N ASN A 450 5.90 -54.22 -1.74
CA ASN A 450 5.55 -55.40 -2.54
C ASN A 450 6.60 -55.73 -3.63
N GLY A 451 7.69 -54.96 -3.72
CA GLY A 451 8.77 -55.15 -4.69
C GLY A 451 8.56 -54.44 -6.03
N GLN A 452 7.40 -53.81 -6.24
CA GLN A 452 7.07 -53.10 -7.48
C GLN A 452 7.92 -51.83 -7.64
N GLU A 453 8.56 -51.67 -8.79
CA GLU A 453 9.29 -50.46 -9.13
C GLU A 453 8.33 -49.36 -9.62
N ILE A 454 8.55 -48.15 -9.14
CA ILE A 454 7.72 -46.98 -9.41
C ILE A 454 8.56 -45.77 -9.80
N ALA A 455 7.96 -44.84 -10.55
CA ALA A 455 8.51 -43.52 -10.79
C ALA A 455 7.67 -42.48 -10.03
N VAL A 456 8.31 -41.70 -9.16
CA VAL A 456 7.67 -40.72 -8.28
C VAL A 456 8.03 -39.32 -8.76
N LYS A 457 7.08 -38.64 -9.41
CA LYS A 457 7.22 -37.23 -9.80
C LYS A 457 6.82 -36.36 -8.62
N ARG A 458 7.80 -35.66 -8.04
CA ARG A 458 7.58 -34.74 -6.92
C ARG A 458 7.33 -33.34 -7.48
N LEU A 459 6.09 -32.89 -7.40
CA LEU A 459 5.68 -31.61 -7.98
C LEU A 459 6.20 -30.44 -7.13
N SER A 460 6.58 -29.35 -7.80
CA SER A 460 7.18 -28.18 -7.15
C SER A 460 6.29 -27.57 -6.05
N LYS A 461 6.90 -27.22 -4.92
CA LYS A 461 6.22 -26.67 -3.72
C LYS A 461 5.69 -25.25 -3.90
N THR A 462 6.22 -24.48 -4.87
CA THR A 462 6.07 -23.02 -4.93
C THR A 462 4.97 -22.52 -5.87
N SER A 463 4.26 -23.38 -6.61
CA SER A 463 3.30 -22.92 -7.62
C SER A 463 1.86 -23.40 -7.36
N LYS A 464 0.88 -22.55 -7.70
CA LYS A 464 -0.53 -22.96 -7.89
C LYS A 464 -0.67 -23.98 -9.04
N GLN A 465 0.31 -23.99 -9.94
CA GLN A 465 0.36 -24.82 -11.12
C GLN A 465 0.50 -26.32 -10.78
N GLY A 466 1.35 -26.69 -9.82
CA GLY A 466 1.57 -28.10 -9.47
C GLY A 466 0.36 -28.81 -8.85
N PHE A 467 -0.63 -28.08 -8.32
CA PHE A 467 -1.90 -28.69 -7.88
C PHE A 467 -2.87 -28.91 -9.04
N GLU A 468 -2.99 -27.94 -9.95
CA GLU A 468 -3.83 -28.08 -11.14
C GLU A 468 -3.29 -29.15 -12.09
N GLU A 469 -1.96 -29.30 -12.19
CA GLU A 469 -1.30 -30.40 -12.90
C GLU A 469 -1.66 -31.75 -12.27
N LEU A 470 -1.48 -31.90 -10.95
CA LEU A 470 -1.87 -33.12 -10.24
C LEU A 470 -3.34 -33.47 -10.48
N LYS A 471 -4.23 -32.48 -10.34
CA LYS A 471 -5.66 -32.66 -10.57
C LYS A 471 -5.95 -33.08 -12.01
N THR A 472 -5.32 -32.44 -12.98
CA THR A 472 -5.48 -32.75 -14.41
C THR A 472 -5.03 -34.19 -14.69
N GLU A 473 -3.82 -34.56 -14.24
CA GLU A 473 -3.26 -35.90 -14.47
C GLU A 473 -4.07 -36.99 -13.76
N VAL A 474 -4.47 -36.79 -12.50
CA VAL A 474 -5.31 -37.74 -11.76
C VAL A 474 -6.68 -37.88 -12.46
N THR A 475 -7.31 -36.79 -12.87
CA THR A 475 -8.63 -36.82 -13.54
C THR A 475 -8.55 -37.56 -14.88
N LEU A 476 -7.47 -37.36 -15.63
CA LEU A 476 -7.24 -38.02 -16.91
C LEU A 476 -6.92 -39.51 -16.74
N THR A 477 -6.17 -39.88 -15.70
CA THR A 477 -5.80 -41.29 -15.42
C THR A 477 -6.99 -42.22 -15.34
N VAL A 478 -8.06 -41.78 -14.67
CA VAL A 478 -9.30 -42.56 -14.49
C VAL A 478 -9.97 -42.85 -15.83
N ARG A 479 -9.74 -41.99 -16.82
CA ARG A 479 -10.46 -41.96 -18.09
C ARG A 479 -9.63 -42.47 -19.26
N LEU A 480 -8.31 -42.57 -19.08
CA LEU A 480 -7.36 -42.94 -20.12
C LEU A 480 -6.64 -44.23 -19.75
N GLN A 481 -6.92 -45.27 -20.52
CA GLN A 481 -6.23 -46.54 -20.45
C GLN A 481 -5.92 -47.00 -21.87
N HIS A 482 -4.64 -46.95 -22.23
CA HIS A 482 -4.18 -47.34 -23.55
C HIS A 482 -2.72 -47.80 -23.46
N VAL A 483 -2.34 -48.78 -24.29
CA VAL A 483 -1.00 -49.39 -24.25
C VAL A 483 0.13 -48.40 -24.53
N ASN A 484 -0.14 -47.35 -25.30
CA ASN A 484 0.80 -46.27 -25.61
C ASN A 484 0.69 -45.03 -24.72
N LEU A 485 0.07 -45.13 -23.54
CA LEU A 485 0.05 -44.06 -22.54
C LEU A 485 0.66 -44.57 -21.23
N VAL A 486 1.43 -43.73 -20.55
CA VAL A 486 2.01 -44.10 -19.25
C VAL A 486 0.92 -44.21 -18.21
N LYS A 487 0.90 -45.33 -17.48
CA LYS A 487 -0.05 -45.59 -16.40
C LYS A 487 0.37 -44.87 -15.12
N ILE A 488 -0.51 -44.02 -14.62
CA ILE A 488 -0.45 -43.54 -13.24
C ILE A 488 -1.03 -44.63 -12.34
N MET A 489 -0.26 -45.01 -11.33
CA MET A 489 -0.64 -46.01 -10.33
C MET A 489 -1.31 -45.36 -9.11
N GLY A 490 -0.96 -44.12 -8.80
CA GLY A 490 -1.48 -43.46 -7.62
C GLY A 490 -0.90 -42.07 -7.40
N PHE A 491 -1.23 -41.49 -6.25
CA PHE A 491 -0.76 -40.18 -5.87
C PHE A 491 -0.57 -40.08 -4.35
N CYS A 492 0.23 -39.09 -3.92
CA CYS A 492 0.43 -38.74 -2.52
C CYS A 492 0.21 -37.23 -2.35
N ILE A 493 -0.73 -36.88 -1.47
CA ILE A 493 -0.98 -35.50 -1.04
C ILE A 493 -0.94 -35.47 0.49
N GLU A 494 0.25 -35.52 1.06
CA GLU A 494 0.47 -35.53 2.50
C GLU A 494 1.60 -34.57 2.89
N LYS A 495 1.52 -33.99 4.10
CA LYS A 495 2.55 -33.11 4.67
C LYS A 495 3.00 -31.94 3.77
N GLY A 496 2.10 -31.46 2.89
CA GLY A 496 2.39 -30.37 1.95
C GLY A 496 3.16 -30.81 0.70
N GLU A 497 3.43 -32.10 0.55
CA GLU A 497 4.01 -32.71 -0.64
C GLU A 497 2.90 -33.12 -1.61
N LYS A 498 3.17 -32.98 -2.91
CA LYS A 498 2.30 -33.44 -3.99
C LYS A 498 3.12 -34.31 -4.91
N MET A 499 2.74 -35.58 -5.03
CA MET A 499 3.50 -36.55 -5.81
C MET A 499 2.56 -37.40 -6.65
N LEU A 500 2.98 -37.64 -7.88
CA LEU A 500 2.34 -38.60 -8.79
C LEU A 500 3.23 -39.85 -8.88
N VAL A 501 2.60 -41.01 -8.81
CA VAL A 501 3.26 -42.32 -8.85
C VAL A 501 2.89 -43.00 -10.16
N TYR A 502 3.87 -43.24 -11.01
CA TYR A 502 3.71 -43.91 -12.30
C TYR A 502 4.35 -45.29 -12.27
N GLU A 503 3.97 -46.12 -13.24
CA GLU A 503 4.75 -47.30 -13.61
C GLU A 503 6.20 -46.89 -13.95
N TYR A 504 7.18 -47.66 -13.47
CA TYR A 504 8.58 -47.43 -13.82
C TYR A 504 8.90 -48.07 -15.17
N LEU A 505 9.41 -47.27 -16.11
CA LEU A 505 9.80 -47.71 -17.45
C LEU A 505 11.33 -47.73 -17.57
N ARG A 506 11.90 -48.92 -17.76
CA ARG A 506 13.35 -49.16 -17.65
C ARG A 506 14.14 -48.57 -18.81
N ASN A 507 13.54 -48.54 -20.00
CA ASN A 507 14.19 -48.06 -21.21
C ASN A 507 14.17 -46.54 -21.35
N LYS A 508 13.78 -45.78 -20.32
CA LYS A 508 13.84 -44.29 -20.29
C LYS A 508 13.06 -43.64 -21.44
N SER A 509 13.34 -42.36 -21.71
CA SER A 509 12.71 -41.55 -22.74
C SER A 509 13.37 -41.71 -24.11
N LEU A 510 12.64 -41.40 -25.18
CA LEU A 510 13.10 -41.52 -26.56
C LEU A 510 14.33 -40.63 -26.85
N ASP A 511 14.37 -39.43 -26.27
CA ASP A 511 15.48 -38.49 -26.40
C ASP A 511 16.82 -39.02 -25.86
N PHE A 512 16.78 -39.98 -24.93
CA PHE A 512 17.96 -40.69 -24.42
C PHE A 512 18.69 -41.49 -25.50
N TYR A 513 17.97 -41.94 -26.53
CA TYR A 513 18.52 -42.69 -27.65
C TYR A 513 18.80 -41.79 -28.85
N ILE A 514 17.78 -41.06 -29.33
CA ILE A 514 17.87 -40.39 -30.64
C ILE A 514 18.82 -39.19 -30.66
N PHE A 515 19.21 -38.64 -29.50
CA PHE A 515 20.16 -37.52 -29.43
C PHE A 515 21.55 -37.92 -28.91
N ASP A 516 21.80 -39.22 -28.73
CA ASP A 516 23.09 -39.76 -28.33
C ASP A 516 23.73 -40.48 -29.53
N ASN A 517 24.92 -40.02 -29.91
CA ASN A 517 25.62 -40.51 -31.11
C ASN A 517 25.92 -42.02 -31.09
N THR A 518 25.90 -42.67 -29.91
CA THR A 518 26.13 -44.11 -29.78
C THR A 518 24.80 -44.85 -29.65
N ARG A 519 23.87 -44.37 -28.83
CA ARG A 519 22.61 -45.06 -28.55
C ARG A 519 21.59 -44.95 -29.68
N GLN A 520 21.72 -43.97 -30.57
CA GLN A 520 20.85 -43.83 -31.74
C GLN A 520 20.82 -45.10 -32.62
N PHE A 521 21.92 -45.87 -32.63
CA PHE A 521 22.04 -47.14 -33.35
C PHE A 521 21.31 -48.31 -32.67
N LEU A 522 20.84 -48.16 -31.43
CA LEU A 522 20.01 -49.16 -30.75
C LEU A 522 18.56 -49.13 -31.28
N LEU A 523 18.16 -48.01 -31.87
CA LEU A 523 16.86 -47.80 -32.50
C LEU A 523 17.04 -47.76 -34.03
N ASP A 524 17.12 -48.95 -34.61
CA ASP A 524 17.05 -49.15 -36.06
C ASP A 524 15.70 -48.69 -36.63
N TRP A 525 15.58 -48.75 -37.96
CA TRP A 525 14.39 -48.28 -38.66
C TRP A 525 13.11 -48.98 -38.22
N GLU A 526 13.13 -50.30 -38.06
CA GLU A 526 11.96 -51.07 -37.63
C GLU A 526 11.46 -50.61 -36.25
N LYS A 527 12.37 -50.43 -35.30
CA LYS A 527 12.02 -49.92 -33.96
C LYS A 527 11.51 -48.49 -34.01
N ARG A 528 12.10 -47.61 -34.83
CA ARG A 528 11.61 -46.22 -34.96
C ARG A 528 10.23 -46.16 -35.60
N VAL A 529 9.95 -47.00 -36.61
CA VAL A 529 8.60 -47.13 -37.18
C VAL A 529 7.61 -47.57 -36.12
N TYR A 530 7.95 -48.61 -35.35
CA TYR A 530 7.10 -49.09 -34.26
C TYR A 530 6.82 -48.01 -33.20
N ILE A 531 7.83 -47.18 -32.90
CA ILE A 531 7.68 -46.03 -32.01
C ILE A 531 6.77 -44.95 -32.64
N ILE A 532 6.94 -44.63 -33.92
CA ILE A 532 6.10 -43.64 -34.62
C ILE A 532 4.64 -44.10 -34.62
N GLU A 533 4.38 -45.35 -34.99
CA GLU A 533 3.04 -45.94 -35.01
C GLU A 533 2.40 -45.91 -33.63
N GLY A 534 3.13 -46.31 -32.58
CA GLY A 534 2.61 -46.29 -31.21
C GLY A 534 2.30 -44.87 -30.70
N ILE A 535 3.10 -43.86 -31.06
CA ILE A 535 2.79 -42.46 -30.76
C ILE A 535 1.50 -42.02 -31.46
N ILE A 536 1.32 -42.38 -32.72
CA ILE A 536 0.10 -42.06 -33.48
C ILE A 536 -1.12 -42.74 -32.86
N GLN A 537 -1.02 -44.01 -32.49
CA GLN A 537 -2.12 -44.72 -31.82
C GLN A 537 -2.46 -44.07 -30.48
N GLY A 538 -1.45 -43.65 -29.71
CA GLY A 538 -1.66 -42.88 -28.49
C GLY A 538 -2.40 -41.57 -28.73
N LEU A 539 -2.00 -40.78 -29.73
CA LEU A 539 -2.64 -39.51 -30.08
C LEU A 539 -4.05 -39.70 -30.64
N LEU A 540 -4.27 -40.70 -31.50
CA LEU A 540 -5.60 -41.05 -32.01
C LEU A 540 -6.54 -41.45 -30.88
N TYR A 541 -6.06 -42.21 -29.91
CA TYR A 541 -6.84 -42.52 -28.73
C TYR A 541 -7.25 -41.25 -27.96
N LEU A 542 -6.31 -40.34 -27.72
CA LEU A 542 -6.60 -39.08 -27.01
C LEU A 542 -7.59 -38.19 -27.78
N GLN A 543 -7.47 -38.09 -29.10
CA GLN A 543 -8.24 -37.15 -29.90
C GLN A 543 -9.58 -37.72 -30.39
N GLU A 544 -9.60 -38.98 -30.83
CA GLU A 544 -10.71 -39.59 -31.55
C GLU A 544 -11.43 -40.67 -30.74
N TYR A 545 -10.71 -41.62 -30.14
CA TYR A 545 -11.34 -42.84 -29.60
C TYR A 545 -11.70 -42.78 -28.11
N SER A 546 -11.13 -41.82 -27.36
CA SER A 546 -11.55 -41.61 -25.97
C SER A 546 -12.85 -40.81 -25.88
N ARG A 547 -13.51 -40.89 -24.72
CA ARG A 547 -14.84 -40.28 -24.47
C ARG A 547 -14.85 -38.75 -24.65
N PHE A 548 -13.71 -38.11 -24.45
CA PHE A 548 -13.50 -36.67 -24.56
C PHE A 548 -12.33 -36.42 -25.49
N THR A 549 -12.34 -35.33 -26.24
CA THR A 549 -11.15 -34.96 -27.01
C THR A 549 -10.11 -34.42 -26.05
N ILE A 550 -8.91 -35.01 -26.02
CA ILE A 550 -7.83 -34.60 -25.14
C ILE A 550 -6.68 -34.06 -25.97
N ILE A 551 -6.26 -32.84 -25.64
CA ILE A 551 -5.10 -32.17 -26.23
C ILE A 551 -3.97 -32.22 -25.20
N HIS A 552 -2.86 -32.87 -25.54
CA HIS A 552 -1.73 -33.13 -24.65
C HIS A 552 -0.94 -31.85 -24.32
N ARG A 553 -0.64 -31.04 -25.36
CA ARG A 553 0.03 -29.73 -25.28
C ARG A 553 1.49 -29.70 -24.80
N ASP A 554 2.06 -30.83 -24.42
CA ASP A 554 3.50 -30.96 -24.16
C ASP A 554 4.11 -32.22 -24.80
N LEU A 555 3.69 -32.54 -26.02
CA LEU A 555 4.23 -33.70 -26.74
C LEU A 555 5.65 -33.39 -27.25
N LYS A 556 6.64 -34.18 -26.80
CA LYS A 556 8.07 -34.03 -27.14
C LYS A 556 8.84 -35.32 -26.89
N ALA A 557 10.07 -35.42 -27.40
CA ALA A 557 10.88 -36.64 -27.32
C ALA A 557 11.16 -37.10 -25.87
N SER A 558 11.36 -36.18 -24.93
CA SER A 558 11.56 -36.51 -23.51
C SER A 558 10.30 -36.97 -22.79
N ASN A 559 9.11 -36.73 -23.36
CA ASN A 559 7.83 -37.18 -22.82
C ASN A 559 7.33 -38.48 -23.49
N ILE A 560 8.10 -39.07 -24.40
CA ILE A 560 7.86 -40.43 -24.93
C ILE A 560 8.75 -41.39 -24.16
N LEU A 561 8.19 -42.15 -23.23
CA LEU A 561 8.91 -43.19 -22.50
C LEU A 561 8.82 -44.53 -23.22
N LEU A 562 9.82 -45.39 -23.05
CA LEU A 562 9.90 -46.70 -23.67
C LEU A 562 9.77 -47.79 -22.59
N ASP A 563 8.85 -48.73 -22.79
CA ASP A 563 8.73 -49.92 -21.92
C ASP A 563 9.80 -50.97 -22.22
N ASP A 564 9.73 -52.12 -21.55
CA ASP A 564 10.71 -53.20 -21.66
C ASP A 564 10.82 -53.80 -23.08
N GLU A 565 9.74 -53.70 -23.88
CA GLU A 565 9.72 -54.09 -25.29
C GLU A 565 9.97 -52.92 -26.27
N LEU A 566 10.45 -51.78 -25.76
CA LEU A 566 10.66 -50.53 -26.52
C LEU A 566 9.37 -49.96 -27.14
N ARG A 567 8.19 -50.28 -26.61
CA ARG A 567 6.94 -49.64 -27.03
C ARG A 567 6.89 -48.22 -26.48
N PRO A 568 6.44 -47.25 -27.30
CA PRO A 568 6.30 -45.87 -26.85
C PRO A 568 5.10 -45.71 -25.93
N LYS A 569 5.28 -44.96 -24.86
CA LYS A 569 4.24 -44.48 -23.96
C LYS A 569 4.34 -42.97 -23.80
N ILE A 570 3.27 -42.27 -24.18
CA ILE A 570 3.13 -40.82 -23.99
C ILE A 570 2.93 -40.54 -22.50
N SER A 571 3.70 -39.61 -21.97
CA SER A 571 3.74 -39.22 -20.56
C SER A 571 3.59 -37.71 -20.38
N ASP A 572 3.41 -37.28 -19.12
CA ASP A 572 3.33 -35.88 -18.70
C ASP A 572 2.09 -35.13 -19.21
N PHE A 573 0.93 -35.52 -18.67
CA PHE A 573 -0.37 -34.92 -18.99
C PHE A 573 -0.67 -33.65 -18.18
N GLY A 574 0.31 -33.08 -17.46
CA GLY A 574 0.10 -31.94 -16.57
C GLY A 574 -0.47 -30.70 -17.27
N LEU A 575 -0.17 -30.51 -18.56
CA LEU A 575 -0.68 -29.41 -19.38
C LEU A 575 -1.90 -29.77 -20.23
N ALA A 576 -2.36 -31.02 -20.17
CA ALA A 576 -3.41 -31.51 -21.03
C ALA A 576 -4.76 -30.82 -20.77
N ARG A 577 -5.61 -30.79 -21.78
CA ARG A 577 -6.95 -30.20 -21.72
C ARG A 577 -7.98 -31.14 -22.33
N MET A 578 -9.12 -31.24 -21.65
CA MET A 578 -10.26 -32.07 -22.04
C MET A 578 -11.34 -31.21 -22.67
N PHE A 579 -11.92 -31.70 -23.75
CA PHE A 579 -13.01 -31.09 -24.50
C PHE A 579 -14.15 -32.08 -24.68
N HIS A 580 -15.38 -31.57 -24.67
CA HIS A 580 -16.50 -32.35 -25.20
C HIS A 580 -16.32 -32.53 -26.71
N LYS A 581 -16.78 -33.65 -27.28
CA LYS A 581 -16.64 -33.95 -28.72
C LYS A 581 -17.28 -32.91 -29.64
N SER A 582 -18.19 -32.07 -29.12
CA SER A 582 -18.82 -30.95 -29.82
C SER A 582 -17.97 -29.67 -29.87
N GLU A 583 -16.85 -29.63 -29.15
CA GLU A 583 -15.95 -28.49 -29.07
C GLU A 583 -14.69 -28.79 -29.89
N HIS A 584 -14.30 -27.87 -30.77
CA HIS A 584 -13.20 -28.09 -31.71
C HIS A 584 -11.97 -27.21 -31.44
N GLU A 585 -12.13 -26.11 -30.71
CA GLU A 585 -11.07 -25.14 -30.43
C GLU A 585 -11.35 -24.38 -29.12
N ALA A 586 -10.30 -23.93 -28.43
CA ALA A 586 -10.41 -23.03 -27.29
C ALA A 586 -9.28 -22.01 -27.24
N ASN A 587 -9.50 -20.94 -26.48
CA ASN A 587 -8.54 -19.86 -26.25
C ASN A 587 -8.05 -19.86 -24.79
N THR A 588 -6.83 -19.39 -24.56
CA THR A 588 -6.25 -19.14 -23.24
C THR A 588 -5.34 -17.92 -23.26
N ASP A 589 -5.47 -17.06 -22.26
CA ASP A 589 -4.56 -15.92 -22.04
C ASP A 589 -3.18 -16.37 -21.51
N ARG A 590 -3.06 -17.64 -21.10
CA ARG A 590 -1.82 -18.22 -20.58
C ARG A 590 -1.18 -19.15 -21.61
N ILE A 591 0.01 -18.78 -22.06
CA ILE A 591 0.87 -19.57 -22.96
C ILE A 591 1.74 -20.54 -22.13
N VAL A 592 1.60 -21.84 -22.37
CA VAL A 592 2.37 -22.94 -21.76
C VAL A 592 2.72 -24.00 -22.81
N GLY A 593 3.77 -24.77 -22.57
CA GLY A 593 4.29 -25.81 -23.47
C GLY A 593 5.80 -25.65 -23.68
N THR A 594 6.45 -26.67 -24.24
CA THR A 594 7.90 -26.65 -24.48
C THR A 594 8.25 -25.88 -25.75
N TYR A 595 9.11 -24.87 -25.62
CA TYR A 595 9.60 -24.06 -26.74
C TYR A 595 10.13 -24.93 -27.88
N GLY A 596 9.74 -24.60 -29.12
CA GLY A 596 10.06 -25.38 -30.33
C GLY A 596 9.08 -26.51 -30.66
N TYR A 597 8.14 -26.86 -29.77
CA TYR A 597 7.01 -27.77 -30.05
C TYR A 597 5.66 -27.05 -30.05
N VAL A 598 5.65 -25.77 -29.65
CA VAL A 598 4.45 -24.94 -29.57
C VAL A 598 4.12 -24.35 -30.95
N PRO A 599 2.88 -24.50 -31.45
CA PRO A 599 2.48 -23.99 -32.75
C PRO A 599 2.27 -22.45 -32.76
N PRO A 600 2.39 -21.80 -33.93
CA PRO A 600 2.34 -20.35 -34.08
C PRO A 600 1.00 -19.71 -33.66
N GLU A 601 -0.13 -20.31 -33.98
CA GLU A 601 -1.46 -19.79 -33.63
C GLU A 601 -1.67 -19.73 -32.11
N TYR A 602 -1.10 -20.68 -31.37
CA TYR A 602 -1.15 -20.68 -29.92
C TYR A 602 -0.29 -19.55 -29.33
N VAL A 603 0.94 -19.37 -29.83
CA VAL A 603 1.82 -18.29 -29.37
C VAL A 603 1.24 -16.90 -29.71
N LYS A 604 0.65 -16.75 -30.89
CA LYS A 604 0.14 -15.47 -31.40
C LYS A 604 -1.22 -15.09 -30.82
N GLN A 605 -2.11 -16.06 -30.61
CA GLN A 605 -3.53 -15.81 -30.34
C GLN A 605 -4.09 -16.57 -29.12
N GLY A 606 -3.29 -17.44 -28.48
CA GLY A 606 -3.75 -18.29 -27.37
C GLY A 606 -4.64 -19.46 -27.80
N LEU A 607 -4.82 -19.68 -29.11
CA LEU A 607 -5.73 -20.70 -29.65
C LEU A 607 -5.08 -22.09 -29.65
N TYR A 608 -5.82 -23.09 -29.18
CA TYR A 608 -5.40 -24.48 -29.24
C TYR A 608 -6.57 -25.41 -29.59
N SER A 609 -6.27 -26.38 -30.43
CA SER A 609 -7.15 -27.44 -30.95
C SER A 609 -6.34 -28.75 -31.04
N THR A 610 -6.93 -29.83 -31.55
CA THR A 610 -6.18 -31.06 -31.84
C THR A 610 -4.98 -30.84 -32.76
N LYS A 611 -5.00 -29.76 -33.56
CA LYS A 611 -3.87 -29.34 -34.43
C LYS A 611 -2.63 -28.89 -33.66
N TYR A 612 -2.76 -28.61 -32.36
CA TYR A 612 -1.61 -28.36 -31.50
C TYR A 612 -0.72 -29.59 -31.43
N ASP A 613 -1.28 -30.73 -31.03
CA ASP A 613 -0.50 -31.97 -30.88
C ASP A 613 -0.04 -32.51 -32.24
N VAL A 614 -0.78 -32.24 -33.33
CA VAL A 614 -0.31 -32.53 -34.70
C VAL A 614 0.99 -31.78 -35.00
N TYR A 615 1.04 -30.48 -34.70
CA TYR A 615 2.26 -29.70 -34.89
C TYR A 615 3.42 -30.24 -34.05
N SER A 616 3.17 -30.49 -32.76
CA SER A 616 4.17 -31.09 -31.86
C SER A 616 4.65 -32.46 -32.35
N PHE A 617 3.75 -33.28 -32.89
CA PHE A 617 4.06 -34.57 -33.50
C PHE A 617 4.93 -34.40 -34.75
N GLY A 618 4.65 -33.42 -35.61
CA GLY A 618 5.49 -33.12 -36.77
C GLY A 618 6.93 -32.78 -36.39
N VAL A 619 7.12 -31.95 -35.37
CA VAL A 619 8.45 -31.65 -34.82
C VAL A 619 9.11 -32.91 -34.27
N LEU A 620 8.37 -33.71 -33.49
CA LEU A 620 8.85 -34.97 -32.93
C LEU A 620 9.26 -35.97 -34.02
N LEU A 621 8.47 -36.10 -35.08
CA LEU A 621 8.74 -37.00 -36.20
C LEU A 621 10.02 -36.59 -36.93
N LEU A 622 10.24 -35.28 -37.16
CA LEU A 622 11.50 -34.78 -37.71
C LEU A 622 12.70 -35.20 -36.84
N GLN A 623 12.57 -35.15 -35.52
CA GLN A 623 13.63 -35.58 -34.60
C GLN A 623 13.87 -37.09 -34.65
N ILE A 624 12.80 -37.89 -34.69
CA ILE A 624 12.88 -39.35 -34.76
C ILE A 624 13.62 -39.80 -36.02
N ILE A 625 13.33 -39.20 -37.18
CA ILE A 625 13.96 -39.63 -38.44
C ILE A 625 15.36 -39.06 -38.67
N SER A 626 15.77 -38.02 -37.94
CA SER A 626 17.05 -37.33 -38.17
C SER A 626 18.07 -37.43 -37.03
N GLY A 627 17.63 -37.76 -35.82
CA GLY A 627 18.45 -37.66 -34.59
C GLY A 627 18.83 -36.22 -34.22
N LYS A 628 18.23 -35.20 -34.86
CA LYS A 628 18.57 -33.78 -34.68
C LYS A 628 17.73 -33.12 -33.60
N ARG A 629 18.32 -32.22 -32.81
CA ARG A 629 17.64 -31.45 -31.77
C ARG A 629 16.97 -30.21 -32.36
N ASN A 630 15.81 -29.82 -31.83
CA ASN A 630 15.10 -28.62 -32.33
C ASN A 630 15.66 -27.29 -31.81
N ASN A 631 16.51 -27.32 -30.78
CA ASN A 631 17.16 -26.14 -30.20
C ASN A 631 18.55 -25.84 -30.79
N CYS A 632 18.88 -26.43 -31.95
CA CYS A 632 20.13 -26.22 -32.68
C CYS A 632 19.84 -25.58 -34.05
N LEU A 633 20.86 -24.92 -34.60
CA LEU A 633 20.82 -24.37 -35.95
C LEU A 633 21.63 -25.25 -36.92
N TYR A 634 21.11 -25.39 -38.13
CA TYR A 634 21.59 -26.30 -39.16
C TYR A 634 21.86 -25.57 -40.49
N GLY A 635 22.35 -26.34 -41.48
CA GLY A 635 22.78 -25.82 -42.77
C GLY A 635 24.23 -25.32 -42.77
N ILE A 636 24.73 -24.98 -43.97
CA ILE A 636 26.13 -24.57 -44.20
C ILE A 636 26.49 -23.34 -43.34
N ASN A 637 25.55 -22.39 -43.22
CA ASN A 637 25.74 -21.16 -42.46
C ASN A 637 25.26 -21.25 -41.00
N LYS A 638 24.81 -22.44 -40.55
CA LYS A 638 24.23 -22.68 -39.20
C LYS A 638 23.18 -21.64 -38.80
N ASN A 639 22.26 -21.33 -39.70
CA ASN A 639 21.26 -20.29 -39.53
C ASN A 639 19.81 -20.76 -39.70
N LEU A 640 19.60 -22.04 -40.06
CA LEU A 640 18.26 -22.60 -40.25
C LEU A 640 17.83 -23.35 -38.99
N ASN A 641 16.60 -23.14 -38.55
CA ASN A 641 16.02 -23.99 -37.52
C ASN A 641 15.74 -25.40 -38.09
N LEU A 642 15.42 -26.38 -37.21
CA LEU A 642 15.21 -27.78 -37.62
C LEU A 642 14.18 -27.92 -38.75
N LEU A 643 13.08 -27.16 -38.68
CA LEU A 643 11.97 -27.24 -39.63
C LEU A 643 12.37 -26.64 -40.97
N GLU A 644 12.99 -25.45 -40.97
CA GLU A 644 13.52 -24.80 -42.18
C GLU A 644 14.56 -25.67 -42.87
N TYR A 645 15.46 -26.30 -42.10
CA TYR A 645 16.49 -27.17 -42.64
C TYR A 645 15.91 -28.44 -43.29
N ALA A 646 14.92 -29.06 -42.64
CA ALA A 646 14.20 -30.19 -43.20
C ALA A 646 13.48 -29.82 -44.51
N TYR A 647 12.83 -28.65 -44.53
CA TYR A 647 12.11 -28.16 -45.70
C TYR A 647 13.03 -27.81 -46.88
N ASP A 648 14.12 -27.07 -46.64
CA ASP A 648 15.08 -26.69 -47.68
C ASP A 648 15.72 -27.95 -48.31
N LEU A 649 16.13 -28.94 -47.50
CA LEU A 649 16.64 -30.22 -48.01
C LEU A 649 15.58 -31.02 -48.78
N TRP A 650 14.34 -31.07 -48.30
CA TRP A 650 13.26 -31.76 -49.00
C TRP A 650 12.92 -31.09 -50.34
N LYS A 651 12.82 -29.76 -50.37
CA LYS A 651 12.51 -28.96 -51.56
C LYS A 651 13.58 -29.12 -52.65
N ASP A 652 14.84 -29.24 -52.25
CA ASP A 652 15.99 -29.38 -53.16
C ASP A 652 16.24 -30.85 -53.59
N ASP A 653 15.32 -31.78 -53.32
CA ASP A 653 15.45 -33.23 -53.57
C ASP A 653 16.65 -33.89 -52.82
N ARG A 654 17.09 -33.26 -51.74
CA ARG A 654 18.21 -33.68 -50.88
C ARG A 654 17.74 -34.19 -49.51
N GLY A 655 16.46 -34.56 -49.39
CA GLY A 655 15.85 -34.93 -48.10
C GLY A 655 16.53 -36.09 -47.38
N MET A 656 17.20 -36.99 -48.08
CA MET A 656 17.95 -38.09 -47.44
C MET A 656 19.18 -37.61 -46.65
N GLU A 657 19.72 -36.42 -46.93
CA GLU A 657 20.78 -35.81 -46.09
C GLU A 657 20.27 -35.42 -44.70
N PHE A 658 18.95 -35.27 -44.55
CA PHE A 658 18.33 -34.98 -43.26
C PHE A 658 18.23 -36.21 -42.35
N ILE A 659 18.14 -37.40 -42.96
CA ILE A 659 17.85 -38.65 -42.26
C ILE A 659 19.07 -39.14 -41.47
N ASP A 660 18.81 -39.73 -40.31
CA ASP A 660 19.81 -40.32 -39.43
C ASP A 660 20.52 -41.50 -40.12
N LEU A 661 21.85 -41.54 -40.02
CA LEU A 661 22.68 -42.61 -40.56
C LEU A 661 22.36 -43.98 -39.94
N ALA A 662 21.82 -44.02 -38.71
CA ALA A 662 21.36 -45.25 -38.08
C ALA A 662 20.14 -45.89 -38.76
N LEU A 663 19.51 -45.18 -39.71
CA LEU A 663 18.33 -45.62 -40.45
C LEU A 663 18.63 -46.06 -41.89
N ASP A 664 19.90 -46.25 -42.23
CA ASP A 664 20.32 -46.61 -43.59
C ASP A 664 19.93 -48.06 -43.93
N ASP A 665 18.72 -48.20 -44.45
CA ASP A 665 18.22 -49.40 -45.11
C ASP A 665 17.82 -49.04 -46.55
N SER A 666 18.58 -49.56 -47.51
CA SER A 666 18.36 -49.38 -48.95
C SER A 666 16.93 -49.75 -49.42
N SER A 667 16.19 -50.57 -48.66
CA SER A 667 14.82 -50.99 -48.97
C SER A 667 13.74 -50.02 -48.45
N SER A 668 14.10 -49.06 -47.58
CA SER A 668 13.16 -48.21 -46.84
C SER A 668 13.22 -46.71 -47.20
N ARG A 669 14.01 -46.31 -48.21
CA ARG A 669 14.19 -44.91 -48.64
C ARG A 669 12.88 -44.17 -48.92
N PHE A 670 11.93 -44.82 -49.61
CA PHE A 670 10.62 -44.20 -49.91
C PHE A 670 9.81 -43.94 -48.63
N LYS A 671 9.85 -44.86 -47.66
CA LYS A 671 9.15 -44.72 -46.37
C LYS A 671 9.74 -43.60 -45.51
N LEU A 672 11.06 -43.44 -45.52
CA LEU A 672 11.77 -42.34 -44.85
C LEU A 672 11.42 -40.98 -45.45
N MET A 673 11.44 -40.86 -46.78
CA MET A 673 11.03 -39.64 -47.47
C MET A 673 9.56 -39.31 -47.24
N ARG A 674 8.71 -40.34 -47.16
CA ARG A 674 7.30 -40.21 -46.80
C ARG A 674 7.11 -39.68 -45.38
N CYS A 675 7.86 -40.20 -44.41
CA CYS A 675 7.85 -39.68 -43.03
C CYS A 675 8.30 -38.22 -42.98
N LEU A 676 9.35 -37.85 -43.73
CA LEU A 676 9.81 -36.47 -43.84
C LEU A 676 8.71 -35.55 -44.40
N GLN A 677 8.04 -35.96 -45.48
CA GLN A 677 6.94 -35.18 -46.06
C GLN A 677 5.75 -35.02 -45.11
N ILE A 678 5.35 -36.09 -44.43
CA ILE A 678 4.27 -36.07 -43.43
C ILE A 678 4.64 -35.15 -42.25
N ALA A 679 5.88 -35.21 -41.77
CA ALA A 679 6.36 -34.33 -40.72
C ALA A 679 6.26 -32.85 -41.13
N LEU A 680 6.66 -32.53 -42.37
CA LEU A 680 6.55 -31.18 -42.95
C LEU A 680 5.09 -30.73 -43.08
N LEU A 681 4.17 -31.60 -43.49
CA LEU A 681 2.72 -31.31 -43.50
C LEU A 681 2.16 -31.03 -42.10
N CYS A 682 2.72 -31.65 -41.06
CA CYS A 682 2.28 -31.43 -39.69
C CYS A 682 2.76 -30.08 -39.11
N VAL A 683 3.88 -29.53 -39.58
CA VAL A 683 4.49 -28.29 -39.03
C VAL A 683 4.16 -27.01 -39.82
N GLN A 684 3.06 -27.01 -40.57
CA GLN A 684 2.62 -25.86 -41.38
C GLN A 684 2.24 -24.65 -40.52
N GLU A 685 2.44 -23.44 -41.04
CA GLU A 685 2.13 -22.17 -40.35
C GLU A 685 0.64 -22.06 -40.01
N LYS A 686 -0.26 -22.39 -40.95
CA LYS A 686 -1.71 -22.37 -40.71
C LYS A 686 -2.20 -23.70 -40.17
N GLN A 687 -3.05 -23.68 -39.15
CA GLN A 687 -3.61 -24.90 -38.56
C GLN A 687 -4.53 -25.66 -39.53
N GLU A 688 -5.18 -24.96 -40.48
CA GLU A 688 -6.03 -25.60 -41.51
C GLU A 688 -5.23 -26.48 -42.47
N ASP A 689 -3.98 -26.11 -42.76
CA ASP A 689 -3.11 -26.81 -43.71
C ASP A 689 -2.52 -28.11 -43.12
N ARG A 690 -2.61 -28.30 -41.80
CA ARG A 690 -2.11 -29.51 -41.12
C ARG A 690 -3.10 -30.67 -41.27
N PRO A 691 -2.66 -31.92 -41.48
CA PRO A 691 -3.56 -33.07 -41.44
C PRO A 691 -4.12 -33.32 -40.02
N SER A 692 -5.18 -34.11 -39.91
CA SER A 692 -5.58 -34.73 -38.64
C SER A 692 -4.70 -35.95 -38.33
N MET A 693 -4.63 -36.39 -37.07
CA MET A 693 -3.86 -37.61 -36.74
C MET A 693 -4.39 -38.87 -37.44
N LEU A 694 -5.69 -38.91 -37.77
CA LEU A 694 -6.27 -39.98 -38.57
C LEU A 694 -5.73 -39.97 -40.00
N GLN A 695 -5.69 -38.78 -40.63
CA GLN A 695 -5.08 -38.61 -41.95
C GLN A 695 -3.58 -38.95 -41.91
N VAL A 696 -2.85 -38.56 -40.87
CA VAL A 696 -1.43 -38.94 -40.68
C VAL A 696 -1.27 -40.46 -40.63
N SER A 697 -2.12 -41.15 -39.87
CA SER A 697 -2.10 -42.63 -39.80
C SER A 697 -2.35 -43.25 -41.18
N THR A 698 -3.37 -42.80 -41.91
CA THR A 698 -3.69 -43.28 -43.26
C THR A 698 -2.55 -42.99 -44.24
N MET A 699 -1.94 -41.81 -44.16
CA MET A 699 -0.80 -41.44 -44.98
C MET A 699 0.41 -42.32 -44.69
N LEU A 700 0.62 -42.81 -43.47
CA LEU A 700 1.73 -43.73 -43.19
C LEU A 700 1.48 -45.15 -43.68
N THR A 701 0.22 -45.63 -43.67
CA THR A 701 -0.12 -47.00 -44.07
C THR A 701 -0.33 -47.17 -45.58
N ASN A 702 -0.79 -46.12 -46.29
CA ASN A 702 -1.19 -46.23 -47.70
C ASN A 702 -0.10 -45.76 -48.67
N GLU A 703 0.82 -46.66 -49.05
CA GLU A 703 1.99 -46.34 -49.89
C GLU A 703 1.66 -45.72 -51.28
N THR A 704 0.42 -45.89 -51.78
CA THR A 704 0.02 -45.50 -53.14
C THR A 704 -0.75 -44.18 -53.25
N GLU A 705 -1.16 -43.55 -52.15
CA GLU A 705 -1.90 -42.28 -52.24
C GLU A 705 -0.97 -41.08 -52.55
N PRO A 706 -1.37 -40.18 -53.47
CA PRO A 706 -0.61 -38.96 -53.76
C PRO A 706 -0.62 -38.03 -52.53
N MET A 707 0.58 -37.68 -52.05
CA MET A 707 0.73 -36.80 -50.90
C MET A 707 0.66 -35.32 -51.29
N MET A 708 0.04 -34.52 -50.42
CA MET A 708 0.05 -33.06 -50.55
C MET A 708 1.48 -32.53 -50.48
N ILE A 709 1.75 -31.48 -51.25
CA ILE A 709 3.04 -30.77 -51.23
C ILE A 709 3.07 -29.89 -49.97
N PRO A 710 4.00 -30.12 -49.02
CA PRO A 710 4.21 -29.22 -47.90
C PRO A 710 4.54 -27.80 -48.39
N LYS A 711 3.92 -26.79 -47.78
CA LYS A 711 4.38 -25.40 -47.89
C LYS A 711 5.50 -25.18 -46.87
N ARG A 712 6.04 -23.97 -46.85
CA ARG A 712 7.09 -23.60 -45.91
C ARG A 712 6.60 -23.75 -44.47
N PRO A 713 7.42 -24.33 -43.58
CA PRO A 713 7.03 -24.59 -42.21
C PRO A 713 6.90 -23.31 -41.38
N ALA A 714 6.22 -23.44 -40.24
CA ALA A 714 5.99 -22.33 -39.34
C ALA A 714 7.29 -21.68 -38.83
N PHE A 715 7.21 -20.40 -38.45
CA PHE A 715 8.33 -19.62 -37.89
C PHE A 715 9.54 -19.43 -38.83
N SER A 716 9.37 -19.63 -40.15
CA SER A 716 10.40 -19.34 -41.14
C SER A 716 10.71 -17.84 -41.22
N ILE A 717 11.99 -17.47 -41.27
CA ILE A 717 12.44 -16.08 -41.41
C ILE A 717 12.26 -15.59 -42.86
N LYS A 718 12.33 -16.53 -43.82
CA LYS A 718 12.11 -16.25 -45.23
C LYS A 718 10.61 -16.32 -45.52
N ARG A 719 10.01 -15.23 -46.01
CA ARG A 719 8.59 -15.19 -46.42
C ARG A 719 8.33 -16.13 -47.60
N ASP A 720 7.12 -16.67 -47.69
CA ASP A 720 6.67 -17.43 -48.87
C ASP A 720 6.62 -16.52 -50.10
N GLU A 721 7.70 -16.53 -50.88
CA GLU A 721 7.59 -16.36 -52.33
C GLU A 721 7.30 -17.76 -52.87
N ASP A 722 6.02 -18.02 -53.18
CA ASP A 722 5.53 -19.00 -54.18
C ASP A 722 4.17 -19.59 -53.78
N ALA A 723 3.13 -18.75 -53.86
CA ALA A 723 1.81 -19.21 -54.28
C ALA A 723 1.70 -19.06 -55.82
N SER A 724 2.56 -19.73 -56.58
CA SER A 724 2.40 -19.88 -58.03
C SER A 724 3.24 -21.01 -58.62
N PHE A 725 3.03 -22.26 -58.19
CA PHE A 725 3.26 -23.37 -59.10
C PHE A 725 2.07 -23.46 -60.07
N LYS A 726 2.12 -22.65 -61.14
CA LYS A 726 1.36 -22.97 -62.36
C LYS A 726 2.03 -24.17 -63.00
N LEU A 727 1.26 -25.24 -63.16
CA LEU A 727 1.51 -26.32 -64.09
C LEU A 727 1.89 -25.74 -65.46
N ASN A 728 3.17 -25.81 -65.84
CA ASN A 728 3.55 -25.85 -67.25
C ASN A 728 3.46 -27.30 -67.70
N MET A 729 2.24 -27.77 -67.96
CA MET A 729 2.06 -28.78 -68.99
C MET A 729 2.24 -28.06 -70.33
N SER A 730 3.35 -28.36 -71.00
CA SER A 730 3.56 -28.01 -72.40
C SER A 730 2.45 -28.63 -73.25
N SER A 731 1.51 -27.81 -73.77
CA SER A 731 0.77 -28.16 -74.98
C SER A 731 1.40 -27.43 -76.16
N ILE A 732 2.17 -28.18 -76.94
CA ILE A 732 2.51 -27.81 -78.32
C ILE A 732 1.25 -28.01 -79.14
N ASN A 733 0.70 -26.94 -79.72
CA ASN A 733 0.21 -26.88 -81.10
C ASN A 733 -0.50 -25.53 -81.35
N ASP A 734 0.14 -24.69 -82.17
CA ASP A 734 -0.48 -23.57 -82.87
C ASP A 734 -1.57 -24.04 -83.84
N PRO A 735 -2.61 -23.22 -84.09
CA PRO A 735 -3.27 -23.19 -85.37
C PRO A 735 -3.07 -21.86 -86.09
N VAL A 736 -2.71 -22.01 -87.36
CA VAL A 736 -2.48 -20.99 -88.39
C VAL A 736 -3.76 -20.24 -88.78
N ILE A 737 -3.58 -18.96 -89.10
CA ILE A 737 -4.51 -18.00 -89.71
C ILE A 737 -5.16 -18.53 -90.99
N THR A 738 -6.46 -18.30 -91.19
CA THR A 738 -6.99 -17.87 -92.51
C THR A 738 -8.27 -17.06 -92.35
N GLU A 739 -8.26 -15.80 -92.82
CA GLU A 739 -9.45 -14.99 -93.08
C GLU A 739 -10.20 -15.48 -94.32
N MET A 740 -11.53 -15.48 -94.28
CA MET A 740 -12.38 -15.18 -95.44
C MET A 740 -13.65 -14.45 -94.99
N GLY A 741 -13.83 -13.21 -95.49
CA GLY A 741 -15.10 -12.48 -95.48
C GLY A 741 -15.94 -12.77 -96.73
N PRO A 742 -17.21 -12.34 -96.79
CA PRO A 742 -18.22 -12.94 -97.66
C PRO A 742 -18.28 -12.33 -99.06
N ARG A 743 -17.97 -13.12 -100.09
CA ARG A 743 -18.75 -13.42 -101.32
C ARG A 743 -17.87 -14.07 -102.37
#